data_AF-A0A853PPQ2-F1
#
_entry.id   AF-A0A853PPQ2-F1
#
_cell.length_a   1.000
_cell.length_b   1.000
_cell.length_c   1.000
_cell.angle_alpha   90.00
_cell.angle_beta   90.00
_cell.angle_gamma   90.00
#
_symmetry.space_group_name_H-M   'P 1'
#
loop_
_entity.id
_entity.type
_entity.pdbx_description
1 polymer ?
#
loop_
_entity_poly.entity_id
_entity_poly.type
_entity_poly.pdbx_seq_one_letter_code
_entity_poly.pdbx_strand_id
1 'polypeptide(L)'
;MKKLLCLIILLFSFIRSEAQSDHICPHEKLYVHTDRANYERGDTVRFRAYLMDTRREATAYSRYVYAELLADSQVISREMVKDDRGVFSGYLSLGDTLRSGNYTLRFYTRYLSSLPAPRYFYRQIIVGGRPFQDYRKESVTRMAASYHVSFFPEGGRLPSGCVSRVAFKALSPDGLGTDVQGFVVNQRGDTVTTLRSVHRGMGFFNLEPVSGDSYTAVCRNREGMELRFPLPPADPSAVSLRVDVRKDDFLVRLNSGVSPSPGHSLRVEYRDSILLHAAFSGSRPLRLPRSPLPPGVLRFVLLDGSGVPISGRTAFNQSPSVRADVDFSARLKEEKGRSFWDVSLGLRDSSGEPLGGTLSVSVTDDRYALQDTTVNILSSFLLSSDLQGYVEAPSFYFSGDDSRTSYLLDLLMLTQGWVKYSLVPDRGSFPVERSQCVSGKVVSEYSEKKCIADAVVTLFSFDKKIMRQMTSDASGCFRFDSLSFPRGTHFILQARKKKGGTDVVLLVDRDSVPSVHSSLPVYADWFRAEMDEPVVSEQSGNDPSPTSANVFQRSSTDPFSMEQYLDEVVVSTKKIEKKKRYAIESLMAHSDWNKTYHVDEMTLSPYSSTKDLLINTPGVGWAVDSNSGDFFYITRLRAGGSSTPPPALLMVDGLETSYSELVGIPVSIVESIELVKDAAQMAYIGSKASNGAILISTKSGLGTVGKKASNFRIIRPIGYQVKRESYSPSYPVVYGAINNGGNSFRTIYWSPDLLLDKAASHLEFGNPKQGRLTLVVQGITPDGKLINLTRTLGNE
;
A
#
# COMPACT_ATOMS: atom_id res chain seq x y z
N MET A 1 10.68 -45.11 23.35
CA MET A 1 10.06 -43.79 23.05
C MET A 1 10.65 -42.63 23.86
N LYS A 2 10.76 -42.68 25.19
CA LYS A 2 11.36 -41.57 25.99
C LYS A 2 12.83 -41.25 25.65
N LYS A 3 13.65 -42.25 25.30
CA LYS A 3 15.07 -42.04 24.92
C LYS A 3 15.27 -41.37 23.54
N LEU A 4 14.32 -41.52 22.61
CA LEU A 4 14.36 -40.89 21.28
C LEU A 4 13.95 -39.41 21.35
N LEU A 5 12.99 -39.09 22.24
CA LEU A 5 12.54 -37.72 22.51
C LEU A 5 13.66 -36.90 23.20
N CYS A 6 14.39 -37.49 24.15
CA CYS A 6 15.56 -36.85 24.78
C CYS A 6 16.71 -36.60 23.79
N LEU A 7 16.93 -37.49 22.81
CA LEU A 7 17.98 -37.31 21.81
C LEU A 7 17.68 -36.13 20.87
N ILE A 8 16.40 -35.94 20.51
CA ILE A 8 15.94 -34.80 19.69
C ILE A 8 16.07 -33.49 20.48
N ILE A 9 15.70 -33.48 21.77
CA ILE A 9 15.85 -32.29 22.64
C ILE A 9 17.34 -31.94 22.84
N LEU A 10 18.22 -32.94 22.97
CA LEU A 10 19.67 -32.72 23.09
C LEU A 10 20.32 -32.22 21.79
N LEU A 11 19.85 -32.69 20.62
CA LEU A 11 20.26 -32.19 19.30
C LEU A 11 19.79 -30.75 19.05
N PHE A 12 18.63 -30.35 19.58
CA PHE A 12 18.18 -28.95 19.54
C PHE A 12 18.99 -28.04 20.48
N SER A 13 19.53 -28.55 21.59
CA SER A 13 20.37 -27.75 22.50
C SER A 13 21.82 -27.56 22.05
N PHE A 14 22.36 -28.44 21.19
CA PHE A 14 23.76 -28.38 20.73
C PHE A 14 24.01 -27.53 19.47
N ILE A 15 22.99 -26.91 18.88
CA ILE A 15 23.14 -25.98 17.73
C ILE A 15 23.32 -24.51 18.18
N ARG A 16 23.43 -24.24 19.48
CA ARG A 16 23.81 -22.91 19.99
C ARG A 16 25.29 -22.86 20.38
N SER A 17 26.18 -22.78 19.39
CA SER A 17 27.46 -22.08 19.52
C SER A 17 28.26 -22.19 18.21
N GLU A 18 27.99 -21.27 17.28
CA GLU A 18 28.96 -20.57 16.44
C GLU A 18 28.17 -19.71 15.44
N ALA A 19 27.55 -18.65 15.95
CA ALA A 19 27.09 -17.56 15.10
C ALA A 19 28.25 -16.57 14.98
N GLN A 20 29.09 -16.80 13.98
CA GLN A 20 29.90 -15.74 13.38
C GLN A 20 28.95 -14.59 13.01
N SER A 21 29.37 -13.34 13.21
CA SER A 21 28.54 -12.14 13.07
C SER A 21 28.08 -11.92 11.63
N ASP A 22 27.11 -12.71 11.18
CA ASP A 22 26.41 -12.51 9.92
C ASP A 22 25.39 -11.40 10.12
N HIS A 23 25.42 -10.39 9.24
CA HIS A 23 24.39 -9.38 9.15
C HIS A 23 23.01 -10.06 9.01
N ILE A 24 22.24 -10.07 10.09
CA ILE A 24 20.87 -10.62 10.14
C ILE A 24 20.01 -9.78 9.17
N CYS A 25 19.76 -10.30 7.97
CA CYS A 25 18.82 -9.70 7.02
C CYS A 25 17.41 -9.83 7.59
N PRO A 26 16.66 -8.74 7.80
CA PRO A 26 15.32 -8.79 8.39
C PRO A 26 14.31 -9.43 7.44
N HIS A 27 13.40 -10.27 7.94
CA HIS A 27 12.39 -10.90 7.10
C HIS A 27 11.03 -10.29 7.39
N GLU A 28 10.89 -9.02 6.99
CA GLU A 28 9.66 -8.26 7.22
C GLU A 28 8.54 -8.72 6.30
N LYS A 29 7.33 -8.75 6.84
CA LYS A 29 6.09 -8.90 6.08
C LYS A 29 5.13 -7.78 6.44
N LEU A 30 4.41 -7.29 5.44
CA LEU A 30 3.47 -6.18 5.57
C LEU A 30 2.06 -6.63 5.16
N TYR A 31 1.08 -6.34 6.01
CA TYR A 31 -0.34 -6.45 5.70
C TYR A 31 -1.05 -5.17 6.12
N VAL A 32 -2.08 -4.74 5.38
CA VAL A 32 -2.85 -3.53 5.73
C VAL A 32 -4.34 -3.81 5.78
N HIS A 33 -4.95 -3.45 6.92
CA HIS A 33 -6.39 -3.39 7.11
C HIS A 33 -6.87 -1.95 6.87
N THR A 34 -7.83 -1.77 5.97
CA THR A 34 -8.52 -0.50 5.74
C THR A 34 -9.90 -0.53 6.38
N ASP A 35 -10.47 0.64 6.67
CA ASP A 35 -11.81 0.71 7.26
C ASP A 35 -12.90 0.13 6.34
N ARG A 36 -12.79 0.35 5.02
CA ARG A 36 -13.70 -0.21 4.00
C ARG A 36 -12.99 -0.37 2.66
N ALA A 37 -13.73 -0.73 1.61
CA ALA A 37 -13.19 -0.91 0.25
C ALA A 37 -13.76 0.08 -0.80
N ASN A 38 -14.82 0.83 -0.47
CA ASN A 38 -15.42 1.84 -1.35
C ASN A 38 -15.50 3.21 -0.66
N TYR A 39 -15.28 4.26 -1.43
CA TYR A 39 -15.15 5.63 -0.96
C TYR A 39 -15.81 6.61 -1.95
N GLU A 40 -16.21 7.77 -1.47
CA GLU A 40 -16.54 8.94 -2.30
C GLU A 40 -15.31 9.83 -2.52
N ARG A 41 -15.47 10.83 -3.39
CA ARG A 41 -14.52 11.93 -3.50
C ARG A 41 -14.57 12.76 -2.21
N GLY A 42 -13.43 13.20 -1.71
CA GLY A 42 -13.33 13.88 -0.42
C GLY A 42 -13.28 12.96 0.80
N ASP A 43 -13.57 11.66 0.62
CA ASP A 43 -13.46 10.70 1.72
C ASP A 43 -12.02 10.54 2.19
N THR A 44 -11.88 9.97 3.38
CA THR A 44 -10.59 9.61 3.95
C THR A 44 -10.52 8.11 4.16
N VAL A 45 -9.57 7.47 3.48
CA VAL A 45 -9.20 6.07 3.68
C VAL A 45 -8.46 5.97 5.01
N ARG A 46 -9.01 5.22 5.97
CA ARG A 46 -8.32 4.95 7.24
C ARG A 46 -7.70 3.57 7.19
N PHE A 47 -6.49 3.42 7.71
CA PHE A 47 -5.80 2.15 7.65
C PHE A 47 -4.90 1.88 8.85
N ARG A 48 -4.67 0.59 9.08
CA ARG A 48 -3.64 0.06 9.97
C ARG A 48 -2.75 -0.92 9.20
N ALA A 49 -1.45 -0.67 9.22
CA ALA A 49 -0.43 -1.58 8.75
C ALA A 49 0.10 -2.46 9.88
N TYR A 50 0.18 -3.75 9.60
CA TYR A 50 0.80 -4.78 10.44
C TYR A 50 2.14 -5.13 9.81
N LEU A 51 3.21 -4.94 10.56
CA LEU A 51 4.57 -5.24 10.15
C LEU A 51 5.16 -6.25 11.13
N MET A 52 5.63 -7.38 10.64
CA MET A 52 6.09 -8.51 11.46
C MET A 52 7.41 -9.05 10.91
N ASP A 53 8.40 -9.31 11.79
CA ASP A 53 9.51 -10.21 11.44
C ASP A 53 9.06 -11.67 11.57
N THR A 54 9.43 -12.43 10.57
CA THR A 54 9.04 -13.82 10.43
C THR A 54 9.84 -14.80 11.28
N ARG A 55 10.97 -14.38 11.85
CA ARG A 55 11.74 -15.12 12.85
C ARG A 55 11.23 -14.72 14.23
N ARG A 56 10.31 -15.52 14.79
CA ARG A 56 9.65 -15.39 16.10
C ARG A 56 10.28 -14.36 17.05
N GLU A 57 9.78 -13.12 16.99
CA GLU A 57 9.76 -12.09 18.03
C GLU A 57 9.08 -10.86 17.40
N ALA A 58 8.05 -10.31 18.05
CA ALA A 58 7.03 -9.42 17.44
C ALA A 58 7.51 -7.97 17.14
N THR A 59 8.75 -7.76 16.70
CA THR A 59 9.27 -6.43 16.41
C THR A 59 9.59 -6.25 14.93
N ALA A 60 8.92 -5.27 14.32
CA ALA A 60 9.30 -4.73 13.04
C ALA A 60 10.63 -3.96 13.15
N TYR A 61 11.53 -4.10 12.17
CA TYR A 61 12.79 -3.35 12.15
C TYR A 61 12.59 -1.96 11.53
N SER A 62 11.78 -1.87 10.48
CA SER A 62 11.44 -0.62 9.81
C SER A 62 10.56 0.22 10.72
N ARG A 63 10.92 1.51 10.84
CA ARG A 63 10.21 2.47 11.70
C ARG A 63 9.13 3.26 10.95
N TYR A 64 9.03 3.07 9.63
CA TYR A 64 8.11 3.79 8.76
C TYR A 64 7.45 2.86 7.73
N VAL A 65 6.19 3.14 7.43
CA VAL A 65 5.42 2.55 6.34
C VAL A 65 4.95 3.66 5.42
N TYR A 66 5.17 3.49 4.12
CA TYR A 66 4.67 4.37 3.07
C TYR A 66 3.33 3.84 2.57
N ALA A 67 2.38 4.74 2.37
CA ALA A 67 1.06 4.47 1.80
C ALA A 67 0.87 5.36 0.57
N GLU A 68 0.51 4.77 -0.56
CA GLU A 68 0.33 5.49 -1.82
C GLU A 68 -1.00 5.18 -2.45
N LEU A 69 -1.60 6.19 -3.08
CA LEU A 69 -2.74 6.04 -3.97
C LEU A 69 -2.26 6.04 -5.42
N LEU A 70 -2.61 4.99 -6.16
CA LEU A 70 -2.26 4.81 -7.56
C LEU A 70 -3.51 4.83 -8.45
N ALA A 71 -3.42 5.47 -9.61
CA ALA A 71 -4.33 5.28 -10.74
C ALA A 71 -3.51 5.02 -12.00
N ASP A 72 -3.86 4.01 -12.79
CA ASP A 72 -3.16 3.64 -14.03
C ASP A 72 -1.62 3.59 -13.88
N SER A 73 -1.15 3.00 -12.77
CA SER A 73 0.27 2.91 -12.40
C SER A 73 0.99 4.24 -12.15
N GLN A 74 0.26 5.35 -11.97
CA GLN A 74 0.81 6.63 -11.52
C GLN A 74 0.48 6.90 -10.06
N VAL A 75 1.46 7.44 -9.32
CA VAL A 75 1.28 7.86 -7.92
C VAL A 75 0.56 9.20 -7.87
N ILE A 76 -0.63 9.22 -7.28
CA ILE A 76 -1.45 10.42 -7.08
C ILE A 76 -1.09 11.10 -5.76
N SER A 77 -1.00 10.31 -4.70
CA SER A 77 -0.67 10.81 -3.37
C SER A 77 0.15 9.79 -2.60
N ARG A 78 0.92 10.28 -1.63
CA ARG A 78 1.77 9.48 -0.76
C ARG A 78 1.74 10.03 0.65
N GLU A 79 1.55 9.14 1.61
CA GLU A 79 1.65 9.38 3.04
C GLU A 79 2.73 8.50 3.64
N MET A 80 3.34 8.97 4.72
CA MET A 80 4.29 8.20 5.51
C MET A 80 3.78 8.09 6.95
N VAL A 81 3.76 6.88 7.48
CA VAL A 81 3.29 6.58 8.83
C VAL A 81 4.46 6.05 9.66
N LYS A 82 4.61 6.58 10.87
CA LYS A 82 5.65 6.17 11.82
C LYS A 82 5.10 5.14 12.80
N ASP A 83 5.96 4.24 13.27
CA ASP A 83 5.68 3.34 14.39
C ASP A 83 5.27 4.10 15.67
N ASP A 84 4.13 3.71 16.26
CA ASP A 84 3.69 4.04 17.61
C ASP A 84 3.48 2.74 18.40
N ARG A 85 4.47 2.32 19.18
CA ARG A 85 4.43 1.11 20.04
C ARG A 85 4.03 -0.18 19.29
N GLY A 86 4.57 -0.37 18.07
CA GLY A 86 4.27 -1.53 17.23
C GLY A 86 3.04 -1.35 16.33
N VAL A 87 2.38 -0.20 16.38
CA VAL A 87 1.20 0.12 15.57
C VAL A 87 1.55 1.16 14.53
N PHE A 88 1.36 0.80 13.26
CA PHE A 88 1.44 1.73 12.13
C PHE A 88 0.01 2.04 11.69
N SER A 89 -0.51 3.21 12.05
CA SER A 89 -1.86 3.63 11.65
C SER A 89 -1.84 5.03 11.07
N GLY A 90 -2.69 5.25 10.07
CA GLY A 90 -2.76 6.51 9.37
C GLY A 90 -3.99 6.62 8.49
N TYR A 91 -4.00 7.68 7.70
CA TYR A 91 -5.08 7.96 6.77
C TYR A 91 -4.57 8.57 5.48
N LEU A 92 -5.32 8.35 4.39
CA LEU A 92 -5.08 8.92 3.08
C LEU A 92 -6.35 9.65 2.63
N SER A 93 -6.25 10.96 2.46
CA SER A 93 -7.37 11.79 2.01
C SER A 93 -7.50 11.72 0.49
N LEU A 94 -8.71 11.41 0.03
CA LEU A 94 -9.07 11.35 -1.38
C LEU A 94 -9.51 12.74 -1.81
N GLY A 95 -8.83 13.35 -2.79
CA GLY A 95 -9.20 14.69 -3.26
C GLY A 95 -10.58 14.72 -3.92
N ASP A 96 -11.28 15.86 -3.80
CA ASP A 96 -12.61 16.07 -4.40
C ASP A 96 -12.60 16.02 -5.94
N THR A 97 -11.42 16.21 -6.53
CA THR A 97 -11.17 16.24 -7.98
C THR A 97 -10.85 14.87 -8.58
N LEU A 98 -10.81 13.81 -7.76
CA LEU A 98 -10.57 12.45 -8.25
C LEU A 98 -11.70 11.99 -9.19
N ARG A 99 -11.33 11.29 -10.26
CA ARG A 99 -12.29 10.67 -11.17
C ARG A 99 -12.97 9.48 -10.46
N SER A 100 -14.22 9.20 -10.79
CA SER A 100 -14.84 7.95 -10.31
C SER A 100 -14.16 6.76 -10.97
N GLY A 101 -13.81 5.72 -10.22
CA GLY A 101 -13.15 4.54 -10.78
C GLY A 101 -12.43 3.68 -9.76
N ASN A 102 -11.61 2.76 -10.29
CA ASN A 102 -10.79 1.84 -9.50
C ASN A 102 -9.43 2.46 -9.23
N TYR A 103 -9.03 2.45 -7.96
CA TYR A 103 -7.73 2.92 -7.51
C TYR A 103 -7.01 1.78 -6.78
N THR A 104 -5.68 1.85 -6.77
CA THR A 104 -4.86 0.88 -6.03
C THR A 104 -4.10 1.59 -4.93
N LEU A 105 -4.31 1.15 -3.69
CA LEU A 105 -3.45 1.50 -2.57
C LEU A 105 -2.21 0.60 -2.60
N ARG A 106 -1.03 1.20 -2.53
CA ARG A 106 0.26 0.49 -2.41
C ARG A 106 0.91 0.85 -1.09
N PHE A 107 1.34 -0.16 -0.34
CA PHE A 107 2.01 -0.01 0.95
C PHE A 107 3.35 -0.74 0.96
N TYR A 108 4.37 -0.12 1.56
CA TYR A 108 5.70 -0.73 1.69
C TYR A 108 6.54 -0.06 2.78
N THR A 109 7.59 -0.76 3.21
CA THR A 109 8.73 -0.16 3.91
C THR A 109 9.86 0.06 2.92
N ARG A 110 10.78 1.00 3.19
CA ARG A 110 11.95 1.19 2.31
C ARG A 110 12.77 -0.09 2.15
N TYR A 111 12.91 -0.86 3.23
CA TYR A 111 13.57 -2.17 3.20
C TYR A 111 12.93 -3.09 2.16
N LEU A 112 11.61 -3.31 2.23
CA LEU A 112 10.89 -4.18 1.31
C LEU A 112 10.95 -3.71 -0.14
N SER A 113 10.95 -2.38 -0.37
CA SER A 113 11.08 -1.81 -1.71
C SER A 113 12.49 -1.94 -2.30
N SER A 114 13.51 -2.11 -1.44
CA SER A 114 14.92 -2.20 -1.85
C SER A 114 15.41 -3.61 -2.15
N LEU A 115 14.61 -4.65 -1.84
CA LEU A 115 14.98 -6.04 -2.11
C LEU A 115 15.18 -6.29 -3.61
N PRO A 116 15.98 -7.30 -4.02
CA PRO A 116 16.19 -7.62 -5.44
C PRO A 116 14.89 -7.95 -6.17
N ALA A 117 13.96 -8.57 -5.44
CA ALA A 117 12.55 -8.67 -5.80
C ALA A 117 11.73 -7.84 -4.80
N PRO A 118 11.42 -6.57 -5.13
CA PRO A 118 10.68 -5.68 -4.25
C PRO A 118 9.33 -6.26 -3.83
N ARG A 119 8.97 -6.11 -2.56
CA ARG A 119 7.71 -6.61 -2.00
C ARG A 119 6.82 -5.44 -1.59
N TYR A 120 5.62 -5.42 -2.13
CA TYR A 120 4.61 -4.40 -1.84
C TYR A 120 3.31 -5.09 -1.41
N PHE A 121 2.59 -4.49 -0.47
CA PHE A 121 1.20 -4.84 -0.22
C PHE A 121 0.31 -3.94 -1.07
N TYR A 122 -0.58 -4.53 -1.86
CA TYR A 122 -1.51 -3.80 -2.69
C TYR A 122 -2.94 -4.09 -2.27
N ARG A 123 -3.79 -3.05 -2.32
CA ARG A 123 -5.23 -3.18 -2.09
C ARG A 123 -6.01 -2.33 -3.09
N GLN A 124 -7.04 -2.89 -3.70
CA GLN A 124 -7.90 -2.11 -4.61
C GLN A 124 -9.04 -1.47 -3.83
N ILE A 125 -9.37 -0.24 -4.23
CA ILE A 125 -10.51 0.52 -3.69
C ILE A 125 -11.29 1.14 -4.84
N ILE A 126 -12.57 1.42 -4.61
CA ILE A 126 -13.41 2.22 -5.53
C ILE A 126 -13.60 3.62 -4.97
N VAL A 127 -13.52 4.61 -5.86
CA VAL A 127 -13.87 6.00 -5.56
C VAL A 127 -15.06 6.41 -6.44
N GLY A 128 -16.10 6.98 -5.84
CA GLY A 128 -17.23 7.59 -6.57
C GLY A 128 -18.24 6.62 -7.18
N GLY A 129 -18.41 5.43 -6.58
CA GLY A 129 -19.56 4.52 -6.77
C GLY A 129 -19.70 3.79 -8.11
N ARG A 130 -19.12 4.30 -9.20
CA ARG A 130 -19.09 3.60 -10.50
C ARG A 130 -17.64 3.32 -10.90
N PRO A 131 -17.24 2.04 -11.10
CA PRO A 131 -15.98 1.75 -11.76
C PRO A 131 -16.00 2.41 -13.14
N PHE A 132 -14.84 2.85 -13.62
CA PHE A 132 -14.69 3.56 -14.90
C PHE A 132 -15.25 2.70 -16.05
N GLN A 133 -16.53 2.88 -16.40
CA GLN A 133 -17.25 1.97 -17.29
C GLN A 133 -17.17 2.40 -18.78
N ASP A 134 -16.70 3.60 -19.07
CA ASP A 134 -16.94 4.20 -20.40
C ASP A 134 -15.87 3.98 -21.46
N TYR A 135 -14.78 3.24 -21.20
CA TYR A 135 -13.73 3.06 -22.23
C TYR A 135 -13.27 1.63 -22.50
N ARG A 136 -13.89 0.60 -21.90
CA ARG A 136 -13.35 -0.76 -22.00
C ARG A 136 -14.32 -1.90 -22.32
N LYS A 137 -15.63 -1.70 -22.49
CA LYS A 137 -16.51 -2.84 -22.80
C LYS A 137 -16.14 -3.54 -24.13
N GLU A 138 -15.86 -2.80 -25.21
CA GLU A 138 -15.51 -3.42 -26.50
C GLU A 138 -14.06 -3.92 -26.58
N SER A 139 -13.12 -3.26 -25.92
CA SER A 139 -11.72 -3.68 -25.86
C SER A 139 -11.49 -4.82 -24.86
N VAL A 140 -12.23 -4.90 -23.75
CA VAL A 140 -12.20 -6.03 -22.81
C VAL A 140 -12.85 -7.27 -23.42
N THR A 141 -13.93 -7.18 -24.18
CA THR A 141 -14.50 -8.36 -24.87
C THR A 141 -13.57 -8.90 -25.97
N ARG A 142 -12.85 -8.03 -26.70
CA ARG A 142 -11.82 -8.46 -27.68
C ARG A 142 -10.54 -8.97 -27.03
N MET A 143 -10.16 -8.46 -25.85
CA MET A 143 -8.99 -8.93 -25.09
C MET A 143 -9.28 -10.18 -24.27
N ALA A 144 -10.46 -10.33 -23.68
CA ALA A 144 -10.86 -11.50 -22.88
C ALA A 144 -10.91 -12.80 -23.71
N ALA A 145 -11.01 -12.68 -25.03
CA ALA A 145 -10.94 -13.83 -25.92
C ALA A 145 -9.52 -14.44 -25.99
N SER A 146 -8.46 -13.65 -25.83
CA SER A 146 -7.08 -14.16 -25.77
C SER A 146 -6.71 -14.55 -24.34
N TYR A 147 -5.80 -15.51 -24.18
CA TYR A 147 -5.33 -15.99 -22.88
C TYR A 147 -3.94 -16.60 -23.01
N HIS A 148 -3.26 -16.78 -21.89
CA HIS A 148 -1.95 -17.43 -21.82
C HIS A 148 -1.97 -18.57 -20.81
N VAL A 149 -1.38 -19.71 -21.16
CA VAL A 149 -1.23 -20.86 -20.27
C VAL A 149 0.25 -21.13 -19.99
N SER A 150 0.61 -21.10 -18.72
CA SER A 150 1.97 -21.45 -18.25
C SER A 150 1.96 -22.85 -17.64
N PHE A 151 3.03 -23.62 -17.85
CA PHE A 151 3.18 -25.01 -17.38
C PHE A 151 4.35 -25.14 -16.39
N PHE A 152 4.11 -25.93 -15.35
CA PHE A 152 4.96 -26.05 -14.17
C PHE A 152 5.15 -27.53 -13.80
N PRO A 153 6.23 -28.18 -14.28
CA PRO A 153 6.57 -29.55 -13.89
C PRO A 153 6.88 -29.62 -12.40
N GLU A 154 6.29 -30.57 -11.68
CA GLU A 154 6.56 -30.76 -10.26
C GLU A 154 8.07 -31.03 -10.04
N GLY A 155 8.69 -30.28 -9.12
CA GLY A 155 10.13 -30.37 -8.88
C GLY A 155 11.00 -29.47 -9.78
N GLY A 156 10.41 -28.70 -10.71
CA GLY A 156 11.08 -27.65 -11.49
C GLY A 156 11.61 -28.07 -12.87
N ARG A 157 11.89 -29.36 -13.06
CA ARG A 157 12.30 -29.97 -14.34
C ARG A 157 11.39 -31.17 -14.62
N LEU A 158 11.21 -31.50 -15.89
CA LEU A 158 10.32 -32.58 -16.33
C LEU A 158 11.15 -33.85 -16.61
N PRO A 159 11.22 -34.84 -15.69
CA PRO A 159 12.05 -36.02 -15.87
C PRO A 159 11.48 -36.98 -16.92
N SER A 160 12.33 -37.44 -17.83
CA SER A 160 11.94 -38.42 -18.87
C SER A 160 11.76 -39.83 -18.29
N GLY A 161 10.91 -40.65 -18.91
CA GLY A 161 10.75 -42.07 -18.62
C GLY A 161 10.03 -42.39 -17.29
N CYS A 162 9.32 -41.44 -16.71
CA CYS A 162 8.49 -41.65 -15.53
C CYS A 162 7.25 -40.73 -15.52
N VAL A 163 6.19 -41.18 -14.85
CA VAL A 163 4.96 -40.39 -14.72
C VAL A 163 5.21 -39.14 -13.87
N SER A 164 5.13 -37.99 -14.50
CA SER A 164 5.39 -36.67 -13.92
C SER A 164 4.12 -35.84 -13.85
N ARG A 165 3.94 -35.12 -12.75
CA ARG A 165 2.84 -34.16 -12.60
C ARG A 165 3.25 -32.83 -13.21
N VAL A 166 2.43 -32.28 -14.09
CA VAL A 166 2.61 -30.95 -14.67
C VAL A 166 1.39 -30.12 -14.30
N ALA A 167 1.61 -29.11 -13.48
CA ALA A 167 0.59 -28.12 -13.16
C ALA A 167 0.57 -27.03 -14.22
N PHE A 168 -0.54 -26.31 -14.33
CA PHE A 168 -0.67 -25.18 -15.24
C PHE A 168 -1.54 -24.08 -14.64
N LYS A 169 -1.29 -22.85 -15.08
CA LYS A 169 -2.11 -21.67 -14.77
C LYS A 169 -2.47 -20.97 -16.08
N ALA A 170 -3.76 -20.83 -16.33
CA ALA A 170 -4.30 -20.03 -17.41
C ALA A 170 -4.68 -18.64 -16.90
N LEU A 171 -4.24 -17.60 -17.61
CA LEU A 171 -4.49 -16.20 -17.29
C LEU A 171 -5.08 -15.49 -18.50
N SER A 172 -6.10 -14.66 -18.27
CA SER A 172 -6.57 -13.67 -19.23
C SER A 172 -5.66 -12.42 -19.22
N PRO A 173 -5.73 -11.53 -20.23
CA PRO A 173 -4.90 -10.33 -20.32
C PRO A 173 -5.12 -9.31 -19.20
N ASP A 174 -6.22 -9.43 -18.47
CA ASP A 174 -6.47 -8.67 -17.25
C ASP A 174 -5.65 -9.18 -16.05
N GLY A 175 -4.96 -10.33 -16.17
CA GLY A 175 -4.16 -10.98 -15.15
C GLY A 175 -4.95 -11.87 -14.18
N LEU A 176 -6.24 -12.11 -14.43
CA LEU A 176 -7.08 -13.03 -13.66
C LEU A 176 -7.05 -14.44 -14.26
N GLY A 177 -7.41 -15.43 -13.44
CA GLY A 177 -7.49 -16.82 -13.86
C GLY A 177 -8.68 -17.08 -14.77
N THR A 178 -8.44 -17.67 -15.95
CA THR A 178 -9.49 -18.10 -16.88
C THR A 178 -9.52 -19.62 -16.98
N ASP A 179 -10.71 -20.21 -17.05
CA ASP A 179 -10.84 -21.66 -17.14
C ASP A 179 -10.60 -22.15 -18.57
N VAL A 180 -9.72 -23.15 -18.69
CA VAL A 180 -9.38 -23.79 -19.96
C VAL A 180 -9.57 -25.30 -19.86
N GLN A 181 -9.85 -25.92 -21.00
CA GLN A 181 -9.88 -27.37 -21.17
C GLN A 181 -9.23 -27.76 -22.48
N GLY A 182 -8.69 -28.97 -22.57
CA GLY A 182 -7.98 -29.39 -23.76
C GLY A 182 -7.21 -30.68 -23.62
N PHE A 183 -6.21 -30.83 -24.47
CA PHE A 183 -5.42 -32.05 -24.57
C PHE A 183 -3.95 -31.74 -24.87
N VAL A 184 -3.07 -32.64 -24.47
CA VAL A 184 -1.63 -32.58 -24.75
C VAL A 184 -1.33 -33.53 -25.89
N VAL A 185 -0.69 -33.03 -26.94
CA VAL A 185 -0.22 -33.81 -28.08
C VAL A 185 1.29 -33.95 -28.10
N ASN A 186 1.78 -35.06 -28.63
CA ASN A 186 3.20 -35.25 -28.94
C ASN A 186 3.56 -34.61 -30.30
N GLN A 187 4.84 -34.70 -30.68
CA GLN A 187 5.34 -34.22 -31.99
C GLN A 187 4.71 -34.90 -33.21
N ARG A 188 4.09 -36.08 -33.05
CA ARG A 188 3.37 -36.80 -34.12
C ARG A 188 1.90 -36.37 -34.25
N GLY A 189 1.41 -35.56 -33.31
CA GLY A 189 0.01 -35.15 -33.23
C GLY A 189 -0.89 -36.10 -32.45
N ASP A 190 -0.34 -37.17 -31.85
CA ASP A 190 -1.13 -38.11 -31.03
C ASP A 190 -1.48 -37.46 -29.69
N THR A 191 -2.70 -37.68 -29.22
CA THR A 191 -3.14 -37.22 -27.90
C THR A 191 -2.57 -38.14 -26.81
N VAL A 192 -1.82 -37.55 -25.87
CA VAL A 192 -1.16 -38.27 -24.77
C VAL A 192 -1.99 -38.20 -23.50
N THR A 193 -2.59 -37.05 -23.21
CA THR A 193 -3.40 -36.84 -22.01
C THR A 193 -4.36 -35.65 -22.18
N THR A 194 -5.28 -35.48 -21.25
CA THR A 194 -6.23 -34.36 -21.22
C THR A 194 -5.90 -33.41 -20.07
N LEU A 195 -6.30 -32.15 -20.20
CA LEU A 195 -6.13 -31.13 -19.17
C LEU A 195 -7.43 -30.33 -19.00
N ARG A 196 -7.73 -29.95 -17.76
CA ARG A 196 -8.89 -29.12 -17.41
C ARG A 196 -8.59 -28.28 -16.17
N SER A 197 -8.92 -26.99 -16.23
CA SER A 197 -8.87 -26.10 -15.07
C SER A 197 -9.83 -26.56 -13.98
N VAL A 198 -9.36 -26.52 -12.74
CA VAL A 198 -10.10 -26.92 -11.55
C VAL A 198 -10.49 -25.72 -10.71
N HIS A 199 -9.61 -24.72 -10.59
CA HIS A 199 -9.89 -23.52 -9.79
C HIS A 199 -9.12 -22.32 -10.33
N ARG A 200 -9.85 -21.27 -10.73
CA ARG A 200 -9.29 -19.98 -11.17
C ARG A 200 -8.18 -20.17 -12.22
N GLY A 201 -8.47 -20.94 -13.26
CA GLY A 201 -7.50 -21.26 -14.32
C GLY A 201 -6.34 -22.17 -13.92
N MET A 202 -6.26 -22.65 -12.67
CA MET A 202 -5.26 -23.64 -12.25
C MET A 202 -5.75 -25.06 -12.49
N GLY A 203 -4.85 -25.95 -12.90
CA GLY A 203 -5.09 -27.38 -12.97
C GLY A 203 -3.77 -28.15 -13.02
N PHE A 204 -3.84 -29.47 -13.08
CA PHE A 204 -2.67 -30.30 -13.38
C PHE A 204 -3.09 -31.52 -14.18
N PHE A 205 -2.12 -32.14 -14.84
CA PHE A 205 -2.26 -33.44 -15.48
C PHE A 205 -1.00 -34.27 -15.21
N ASN A 206 -1.08 -35.57 -15.48
CA ASN A 206 0.08 -36.45 -15.44
C ASN A 206 0.53 -36.73 -16.87
N LEU A 207 1.84 -36.71 -17.09
CA LEU A 207 2.50 -36.98 -18.37
C LEU A 207 3.68 -37.91 -18.11
N GLU A 208 3.87 -38.91 -18.96
CA GLU A 208 5.08 -39.73 -19.00
C GLU A 208 5.90 -39.31 -20.22
N PRO A 209 6.88 -38.40 -20.07
CA PRO A 209 7.57 -37.81 -21.19
C PRO A 209 8.70 -38.73 -21.68
N VAL A 210 8.72 -38.97 -22.98
CA VAL A 210 9.79 -39.69 -23.68
C VAL A 210 10.94 -38.73 -23.99
N SER A 211 12.18 -39.19 -23.80
CA SER A 211 13.38 -38.40 -24.08
C SER A 211 13.47 -38.02 -25.56
N GLY A 212 13.69 -36.74 -25.85
CA GLY A 212 13.77 -36.20 -27.21
C GLY A 212 12.43 -35.85 -27.87
N ASP A 213 11.30 -36.30 -27.32
CA ASP A 213 9.98 -35.89 -27.79
C ASP A 213 9.61 -34.48 -27.26
N SER A 214 8.94 -33.70 -28.10
CA SER A 214 8.32 -32.43 -27.70
C SER A 214 6.80 -32.58 -27.56
N TYR A 215 6.23 -31.81 -26.64
CA TYR A 215 4.81 -31.86 -26.30
C TYR A 215 4.19 -30.47 -26.40
N THR A 216 2.97 -30.41 -26.91
CA THR A 216 2.19 -29.17 -27.05
C THR A 216 0.82 -29.35 -26.41
N ALA A 217 0.42 -28.42 -25.56
CA ALA A 217 -0.94 -28.34 -25.05
C ALA A 217 -1.81 -27.55 -26.03
N VAL A 218 -2.91 -28.15 -26.45
CA VAL A 218 -3.99 -27.49 -27.17
C VAL A 218 -5.08 -27.17 -26.14
N CYS A 219 -5.21 -25.90 -25.79
CA CYS A 219 -6.15 -25.43 -24.78
C CYS A 219 -7.29 -24.68 -25.46
N ARG A 220 -8.49 -24.74 -24.88
CA ARG A 220 -9.66 -23.95 -25.28
C ARG A 220 -10.27 -23.27 -24.06
N ASN A 221 -10.55 -21.97 -24.15
CA ASN A 221 -11.23 -21.21 -23.10
C ASN A 221 -12.76 -21.30 -23.21
N ARG A 222 -13.48 -20.62 -22.31
CA ARG A 222 -14.96 -20.60 -22.28
C ARG A 222 -15.57 -19.92 -23.51
N GLU A 223 -14.86 -18.96 -24.09
CA GLU A 223 -15.23 -18.23 -25.30
C GLU A 223 -15.05 -19.06 -26.59
N GLY A 224 -14.46 -20.26 -26.48
CA GLY A 224 -14.26 -21.19 -27.60
C GLY A 224 -12.97 -20.93 -28.40
N MET A 225 -12.15 -19.94 -28.03
CA MET A 225 -10.84 -19.72 -28.64
C MET A 225 -9.90 -20.85 -28.28
N GLU A 226 -9.20 -21.38 -29.28
CA GLU A 226 -8.21 -22.45 -29.13
C GLU A 226 -6.80 -21.91 -29.37
N LEU A 227 -5.90 -22.14 -28.43
CA LEU A 227 -4.50 -21.71 -28.48
C LEU A 227 -3.58 -22.88 -28.14
N ARG A 228 -2.37 -22.85 -28.73
CA ARG A 228 -1.35 -23.90 -28.58
C ARG A 228 -0.17 -23.37 -27.78
N PHE A 229 0.28 -24.16 -26.81
CA PHE A 229 1.36 -23.79 -25.91
C PHE A 229 2.38 -24.93 -25.79
N PRO A 230 3.68 -24.67 -26.01
CA PRO A 230 4.70 -25.70 -25.83
C PRO A 230 4.86 -26.04 -24.34
N LEU A 231 5.02 -27.33 -24.02
CA LEU A 231 5.40 -27.77 -22.69
C LEU A 231 6.92 -27.62 -22.48
N PRO A 232 7.39 -27.54 -21.22
CA PRO A 232 8.81 -27.62 -20.91
C PRO A 232 9.44 -28.90 -21.47
N PRO A 233 10.69 -28.83 -21.98
CA PRO A 233 11.34 -29.99 -22.57
C PRO A 233 11.59 -31.09 -21.53
N ALA A 234 11.48 -32.33 -21.98
CA ALA A 234 11.80 -33.51 -21.17
C ALA A 234 13.30 -33.60 -20.92
N ASP A 235 13.68 -33.99 -19.72
CA ASP A 235 15.06 -34.03 -19.27
C ASP A 235 15.43 -35.42 -18.74
N PRO A 236 16.27 -36.18 -19.45
CA PRO A 236 16.63 -37.53 -19.05
C PRO A 236 17.53 -37.60 -17.81
N SER A 237 18.14 -36.48 -17.41
CA SER A 237 19.02 -36.37 -16.24
C SER A 237 18.32 -35.81 -15.00
N ALA A 238 17.07 -35.34 -15.14
CA ALA A 238 16.38 -34.68 -14.04
C ALA A 238 15.93 -35.69 -12.98
N VAL A 239 16.22 -35.34 -11.72
CA VAL A 239 15.65 -35.97 -10.53
C VAL A 239 14.75 -34.94 -9.87
N SER A 240 13.45 -35.23 -9.79
CA SER A 240 12.45 -34.29 -9.28
C SER A 240 11.91 -34.73 -7.91
N LEU A 241 11.64 -33.78 -7.03
CA LEU A 241 10.88 -34.02 -5.80
C LEU A 241 9.40 -34.11 -6.11
N ARG A 242 8.74 -35.10 -5.51
CA ARG A 242 7.29 -35.19 -5.39
C ARG A 242 6.89 -35.15 -3.93
N VAL A 243 5.95 -34.26 -3.59
CA VAL A 243 5.42 -34.13 -2.23
C VAL A 243 3.91 -34.30 -2.30
N ASP A 244 3.41 -35.37 -1.69
CA ASP A 244 1.97 -35.55 -1.50
C ASP A 244 1.57 -35.02 -0.12
N VAL A 245 0.70 -34.02 -0.10
CA VAL A 245 0.17 -33.43 1.13
C VAL A 245 -0.97 -34.31 1.65
N ARG A 246 -0.82 -34.81 2.88
CA ARG A 246 -1.85 -35.59 3.58
C ARG A 246 -2.31 -34.84 4.82
N LYS A 247 -3.32 -35.40 5.49
CA LYS A 247 -3.90 -34.81 6.70
C LYS A 247 -2.84 -34.62 7.80
N ASP A 248 -2.06 -35.65 8.08
CA ASP A 248 -1.14 -35.67 9.23
C ASP A 248 0.34 -35.54 8.86
N ASP A 249 0.71 -35.88 7.62
CA ASP A 249 2.10 -35.89 7.15
C ASP A 249 2.27 -35.37 5.71
N PHE A 250 3.52 -35.04 5.37
CA PHE A 250 3.98 -34.89 4.00
C PHE A 250 4.70 -36.16 3.58
N LEU A 251 4.29 -36.76 2.46
CA LEU A 251 4.99 -37.89 1.86
C LEU A 251 5.91 -37.40 0.75
N VAL A 252 7.21 -37.41 1.01
CA VAL A 252 8.25 -36.93 0.09
C VAL A 252 8.89 -38.10 -0.66
N ARG A 253 8.99 -38.00 -1.98
CA ARG A 253 9.53 -39.01 -2.89
C ARG A 253 10.40 -38.38 -3.97
N LEU A 254 11.32 -39.16 -4.52
CA LEU A 254 12.00 -38.83 -5.78
C LEU A 254 11.24 -39.41 -6.95
N ASN A 255 11.16 -38.65 -8.03
CA ASN A 255 10.60 -39.05 -9.30
C ASN A 255 11.65 -38.82 -10.41
N SER A 256 12.08 -39.91 -11.03
CA SER A 256 13.17 -39.96 -12.01
C SER A 256 13.02 -41.21 -12.88
N GLY A 257 13.37 -41.12 -14.17
CA GLY A 257 13.48 -42.29 -15.05
C GLY A 257 14.80 -43.04 -14.92
N VAL A 258 15.77 -42.51 -14.17
CA VAL A 258 17.09 -43.11 -13.93
C VAL A 258 17.32 -43.24 -12.42
N SER A 259 18.04 -44.29 -11.99
CA SER A 259 18.46 -44.46 -10.61
C SER A 259 19.21 -43.21 -10.10
N PRO A 260 18.73 -42.54 -9.03
CA PRO A 260 19.40 -41.35 -8.51
C PRO A 260 20.83 -41.68 -8.07
N SER A 261 21.77 -40.80 -8.35
CA SER A 261 23.13 -40.92 -7.82
C SER A 261 23.15 -40.90 -6.28
N PRO A 262 24.11 -41.58 -5.62
CA PRO A 262 24.27 -41.47 -4.18
C PRO A 262 24.70 -40.05 -3.78
N GLY A 263 24.37 -39.64 -2.55
CA GLY A 263 24.82 -38.36 -1.98
C GLY A 263 23.79 -37.22 -1.98
N HIS A 264 22.56 -37.47 -2.43
CA HIS A 264 21.49 -36.48 -2.31
C HIS A 264 21.12 -36.19 -0.85
N SER A 265 20.76 -34.94 -0.57
CA SER A 265 20.20 -34.53 0.72
C SER A 265 18.94 -33.71 0.53
N LEU A 266 17.99 -33.87 1.46
CA LEU A 266 16.75 -33.11 1.51
C LEU A 266 16.90 -32.00 2.54
N ARG A 267 16.57 -30.78 2.13
CA ARG A 267 16.46 -29.60 2.99
C ARG A 267 15.00 -29.15 3.02
N VAL A 268 14.45 -28.96 4.21
CA VAL A 268 13.14 -28.34 4.41
C VAL A 268 13.36 -26.95 4.96
N GLU A 269 12.91 -25.96 4.20
CA GLU A 269 13.02 -24.55 4.55
C GLU A 269 11.65 -24.02 4.91
N TYR A 270 11.65 -23.10 5.86
CA TYR A 270 10.53 -22.23 6.11
C TYR A 270 11.05 -20.82 6.08
N ARG A 271 10.55 -20.07 5.09
CA ARG A 271 11.01 -18.71 4.80
C ARG A 271 12.51 -18.75 4.48
N ASP A 272 13.35 -18.16 5.32
CA ASP A 272 14.81 -18.13 5.15
C ASP A 272 15.54 -18.95 6.23
N SER A 273 14.82 -19.81 6.95
CA SER A 273 15.36 -20.72 7.96
C SER A 273 15.31 -22.16 7.50
N ILE A 274 16.37 -22.91 7.78
CA ILE A 274 16.46 -24.35 7.53
C ILE A 274 15.86 -25.07 8.74
N LEU A 275 14.75 -25.79 8.53
CA LEU A 275 14.08 -26.57 9.58
C LEU A 275 14.66 -27.98 9.71
N LEU A 276 15.03 -28.57 8.57
CA LEU A 276 15.54 -29.93 8.51
C LEU A 276 16.54 -30.03 7.36
N HIS A 277 17.66 -30.72 7.61
CA HIS A 277 18.60 -31.12 6.57
C HIS A 277 19.04 -32.55 6.87
N ALA A 278 18.76 -33.48 5.95
CA ALA A 278 19.06 -34.89 6.12
C ALA A 278 19.47 -35.55 4.81
N ALA A 279 20.30 -36.59 4.87
CA ALA A 279 20.60 -37.43 3.72
C ALA A 279 19.31 -38.09 3.20
N PHE A 280 19.09 -38.06 1.88
CA PHE A 280 17.88 -38.57 1.26
C PHE A 280 18.19 -39.20 -0.11
N SER A 281 18.32 -40.53 -0.14
CA SER A 281 18.62 -41.29 -1.35
C SER A 281 17.38 -41.60 -2.22
N GLY A 282 16.17 -41.32 -1.74
CA GLY A 282 14.93 -41.58 -2.45
C GLY A 282 14.53 -43.05 -2.63
N SER A 283 15.31 -44.00 -2.09
CA SER A 283 15.00 -45.44 -2.16
C SER A 283 13.73 -45.84 -1.42
N ARG A 284 13.34 -45.04 -0.41
CA ARG A 284 12.07 -45.15 0.31
C ARG A 284 11.44 -43.77 0.45
N PRO A 285 10.10 -43.68 0.46
CA PRO A 285 9.42 -42.43 0.73
C PRO A 285 9.73 -41.94 2.16
N LEU A 286 9.99 -40.65 2.31
CA LEU A 286 10.15 -40.01 3.61
C LEU A 286 8.80 -39.46 4.08
N ARG A 287 8.40 -39.81 5.30
CA ARG A 287 7.20 -39.25 5.95
C ARG A 287 7.63 -38.16 6.94
N LEU A 288 7.12 -36.95 6.75
CA LEU A 288 7.38 -35.82 7.63
C LEU A 288 6.08 -35.39 8.32
N PRO A 289 5.95 -35.62 9.64
CA PRO A 289 4.79 -35.18 10.40
C PRO A 289 4.59 -33.66 10.31
N ARG A 290 3.34 -33.22 10.20
CA ARG A 290 2.98 -31.80 10.08
C ARG A 290 3.03 -31.02 11.39
N SER A 291 2.71 -31.68 12.50
CA SER A 291 2.64 -31.07 13.84
C SER A 291 3.90 -30.29 14.28
N PRO A 292 5.14 -30.77 14.10
CA PRO A 292 6.34 -30.02 14.50
C PRO A 292 6.71 -28.90 13.52
N LEU A 293 6.13 -28.88 12.32
CA LEU A 293 6.45 -27.91 11.29
C LEU A 293 5.65 -26.61 11.49
N PRO A 294 6.23 -25.45 11.18
CA PRO A 294 5.53 -24.18 11.30
C PRO A 294 4.41 -24.08 10.25
N PRO A 295 3.37 -23.27 10.55
CA PRO A 295 2.27 -23.03 9.63
C PRO A 295 2.65 -22.06 8.52
N GLY A 296 2.22 -22.33 7.29
CA GLY A 296 2.51 -21.49 6.12
C GLY A 296 3.18 -22.26 4.98
N VAL A 297 3.85 -21.55 4.08
CA VAL A 297 4.54 -22.14 2.92
C VAL A 297 5.90 -22.71 3.32
N LEU A 298 6.06 -24.02 3.16
CA LEU A 298 7.32 -24.75 3.32
C LEU A 298 7.96 -24.98 1.95
N ARG A 299 9.29 -24.98 1.87
CA ARG A 299 10.04 -25.37 0.67
C ARG A 299 10.84 -26.64 0.93
N PHE A 300 10.58 -27.67 0.13
CA PHE A 300 11.34 -28.91 0.11
C PHE A 300 12.36 -28.80 -1.03
N VAL A 301 13.63 -28.92 -0.71
CA VAL A 301 14.75 -28.69 -1.63
C VAL A 301 15.63 -29.92 -1.66
N LEU A 302 15.80 -30.49 -2.84
CA LEU A 302 16.73 -31.58 -3.08
C LEU A 302 18.08 -30.98 -3.48
N LEU A 303 19.11 -31.33 -2.74
CA LEU A 303 20.49 -30.95 -2.98
C LEU A 303 21.25 -32.16 -3.51
N ASP A 304 22.16 -31.94 -4.45
CA ASP A 304 23.11 -32.97 -4.89
C ASP A 304 24.23 -33.18 -3.85
N GLY A 305 25.18 -34.08 -4.16
CA GLY A 305 26.33 -34.37 -3.30
C GLY A 305 27.30 -33.20 -3.09
N SER A 306 27.20 -32.14 -3.90
CA SER A 306 27.98 -30.90 -3.75
C SER A 306 27.22 -29.81 -2.97
N GLY A 307 25.98 -30.08 -2.56
CA GLY A 307 25.13 -29.13 -1.85
C GLY A 307 24.38 -28.15 -2.76
N VAL A 308 24.35 -28.40 -4.08
CA VAL A 308 23.66 -27.54 -5.05
C VAL A 308 22.17 -27.93 -5.15
N PRO A 309 21.22 -26.98 -5.07
CA PRO A 309 19.80 -27.26 -5.30
C PRO A 309 19.50 -27.71 -6.73
N ILE A 310 18.95 -28.92 -6.87
CA ILE A 310 18.59 -29.53 -8.16
C ILE A 310 17.08 -29.65 -8.39
N SER A 311 16.28 -29.74 -7.31
CA SER A 311 14.81 -29.81 -7.40
C SER A 311 14.14 -29.15 -6.20
N GLY A 312 12.99 -28.51 -6.43
CA GLY A 312 12.23 -27.80 -5.40
C GLY A 312 10.74 -28.08 -5.47
N ARG A 313 10.12 -28.26 -4.31
CA ARG A 313 8.67 -28.40 -4.17
C ARG A 313 8.20 -27.61 -2.96
N THR A 314 7.28 -26.68 -3.16
CA THR A 314 6.64 -25.96 -2.05
C THR A 314 5.41 -26.72 -1.57
N ALA A 315 5.07 -26.66 -0.29
CA ALA A 315 3.81 -27.20 0.22
C ALA A 315 3.29 -26.33 1.36
N PHE A 316 1.98 -26.25 1.51
CA PHE A 316 1.37 -25.47 2.58
C PHE A 316 1.14 -26.34 3.81
N ASN A 317 1.67 -25.93 4.96
CA ASN A 317 1.35 -26.55 6.24
C ASN A 317 0.27 -25.73 6.96
N GLN A 318 -0.95 -26.23 6.96
CA GLN A 318 -2.04 -25.69 7.76
C GLN A 318 -1.95 -26.23 9.20
N SER A 319 -1.91 -25.33 10.19
CA SER A 319 -1.98 -25.66 11.62
C SER A 319 -2.91 -24.67 12.34
N PRO A 320 -3.88 -25.14 13.16
CA PRO A 320 -4.74 -24.26 13.96
C PRO A 320 -3.98 -23.38 14.94
N SER A 321 -2.82 -23.84 15.42
CA SER A 321 -2.01 -23.18 16.47
C SER A 321 -1.53 -21.76 16.15
N VAL A 322 -1.69 -21.30 14.90
CA VAL A 322 -1.32 -19.95 14.46
C VAL A 322 -2.43 -18.91 14.70
N ARG A 323 -3.66 -19.37 14.94
CA ARG A 323 -4.82 -18.52 15.17
C ARG A 323 -5.06 -18.37 16.66
N ALA A 324 -5.39 -17.16 17.09
CA ALA A 324 -6.00 -16.95 18.40
C ALA A 324 -7.52 -17.02 18.24
N ASP A 325 -8.18 -17.65 19.19
CA ASP A 325 -9.64 -17.73 19.24
C ASP A 325 -10.18 -16.40 19.78
N VAL A 326 -11.28 -15.93 19.18
CA VAL A 326 -11.92 -14.66 19.57
C VAL A 326 -13.22 -14.96 20.28
N ASP A 327 -13.27 -14.64 21.57
CA ASP A 327 -14.52 -14.56 22.32
C ASP A 327 -15.24 -13.30 21.87
N PHE A 328 -16.39 -13.48 21.23
CA PHE A 328 -17.20 -12.39 20.72
C PHE A 328 -18.61 -12.47 21.30
N SER A 329 -19.07 -11.36 21.86
CA SER A 329 -20.49 -11.16 22.13
C SER A 329 -20.89 -9.75 21.76
N ALA A 330 -22.09 -9.60 21.22
CA ALA A 330 -22.66 -8.31 20.87
C ALA A 330 -24.10 -8.27 21.36
N ARG A 331 -24.51 -7.15 21.96
CA ARG A 331 -25.87 -6.93 22.42
C ARG A 331 -26.32 -5.54 22.00
N LEU A 332 -27.51 -5.46 21.43
CA LEU A 332 -28.16 -4.18 21.20
C LEU A 332 -28.76 -3.68 22.52
N LYS A 333 -28.44 -2.44 22.89
CA LYS A 333 -28.96 -1.76 24.08
C LYS A 333 -29.70 -0.50 23.69
N GLU A 334 -30.76 -0.20 24.43
CA GLU A 334 -31.48 1.06 24.34
C GLU A 334 -31.47 1.75 25.71
N GLU A 335 -30.87 2.93 25.80
CA GLU A 335 -30.85 3.74 27.02
C GLU A 335 -31.14 5.20 26.67
N LYS A 336 -32.07 5.83 27.41
CA LYS A 336 -32.42 7.26 27.26
C LYS A 336 -32.72 7.67 25.81
N GLY A 337 -33.38 6.81 25.04
CA GLY A 337 -33.73 7.05 23.63
C GLY A 337 -32.59 6.85 22.62
N ARG A 338 -31.40 6.42 23.07
CA ARG A 338 -30.26 6.05 22.23
C ARG A 338 -30.19 4.53 22.06
N SER A 339 -30.10 4.07 20.82
CA SER A 339 -29.85 2.67 20.47
C SER A 339 -28.37 2.49 20.09
N PHE A 340 -27.67 1.55 20.73
CA PHE A 340 -26.24 1.30 20.51
C PHE A 340 -25.89 -0.17 20.71
N TRP A 341 -24.85 -0.61 20.02
CA TRP A 341 -24.29 -1.95 20.19
C TRP A 341 -23.22 -1.92 21.28
N ASP A 342 -23.34 -2.81 22.26
CA ASP A 342 -22.31 -3.14 23.25
C ASP A 342 -21.65 -4.45 22.83
N VAL A 343 -20.37 -4.37 22.46
CA VAL A 343 -19.58 -5.49 21.96
C VAL A 343 -18.47 -5.80 22.95
N SER A 344 -18.37 -7.06 23.37
CA SER A 344 -17.27 -7.58 24.16
C SER A 344 -16.36 -8.46 23.30
N LEU A 345 -15.06 -8.16 23.32
CA LEU A 345 -14.01 -8.88 22.62
C LEU A 345 -12.98 -9.43 23.62
N GLY A 346 -12.77 -10.74 23.61
CA GLY A 346 -11.69 -11.42 24.32
C GLY A 346 -10.87 -12.29 23.37
N LEU A 347 -9.64 -12.65 23.77
CA LEU A 347 -8.77 -13.55 23.01
C LEU A 347 -8.38 -14.75 23.87
N ARG A 348 -8.34 -15.93 23.26
CA ARG A 348 -7.86 -17.16 23.88
C ARG A 348 -6.86 -17.89 23.00
N ASP A 349 -5.98 -18.65 23.63
CA ASP A 349 -5.17 -19.64 22.93
C ASP A 349 -5.92 -20.96 22.71
N SER A 350 -5.27 -21.88 22.01
CA SER A 350 -5.79 -23.22 21.75
C SER A 350 -6.01 -24.07 23.01
N SER A 351 -5.48 -23.67 24.17
CA SER A 351 -5.75 -24.29 25.47
C SER A 351 -6.88 -23.60 26.25
N GLY A 352 -7.42 -22.50 25.73
CA GLY A 352 -8.48 -21.72 26.36
C GLY A 352 -7.99 -20.63 27.31
N GLU A 353 -6.68 -20.39 27.42
CA GLU A 353 -6.10 -19.36 28.28
C GLU A 353 -6.20 -17.97 27.65
N PRO A 354 -6.50 -16.91 28.43
CA PRO A 354 -6.67 -15.58 27.90
C PRO A 354 -5.36 -14.98 27.37
N LEU A 355 -5.44 -14.40 26.17
CA LEU A 355 -4.32 -13.77 25.48
C LEU A 355 -4.45 -12.25 25.45
N GLY A 356 -3.29 -11.58 25.48
CA GLY A 356 -3.19 -10.17 25.12
C GLY A 356 -2.94 -10.00 23.62
N GLY A 357 -3.24 -8.82 23.08
CA GLY A 357 -3.03 -8.55 21.67
C GLY A 357 -3.39 -7.12 21.27
N THR A 358 -2.96 -6.74 20.07
CA THR A 358 -3.33 -5.44 19.48
C THR A 358 -4.22 -5.66 18.27
N LEU A 359 -5.38 -5.01 18.26
CA LEU A 359 -6.44 -5.21 17.30
C LEU A 359 -6.77 -3.93 16.55
N SER A 360 -7.20 -4.07 15.29
CA SER A 360 -7.99 -3.07 14.61
C SER A 360 -9.41 -3.55 14.44
N VAL A 361 -10.35 -2.64 14.61
CA VAL A 361 -11.78 -2.89 14.51
C VAL A 361 -12.36 -1.90 13.50
N SER A 362 -13.04 -2.43 12.49
CA SER A 362 -13.89 -1.64 11.58
C SER A 362 -15.33 -2.10 11.72
N VAL A 363 -16.25 -1.15 11.78
CA VAL A 363 -17.70 -1.38 11.70
C VAL A 363 -18.27 -0.53 10.59
N THR A 364 -18.89 -1.20 9.62
CA THR A 364 -19.41 -0.61 8.39
C THR A 364 -20.90 -0.89 8.24
N ASP A 365 -21.62 0.04 7.62
CA ASP A 365 -23.04 -0.15 7.24
C ASP A 365 -23.10 -0.76 5.84
N ASP A 366 -23.58 -2.00 5.74
CA ASP A 366 -23.58 -2.78 4.49
C ASP A 366 -24.38 -2.11 3.36
N ARG A 367 -25.28 -1.17 3.69
CA ARG A 367 -26.05 -0.41 2.68
C ARG A 367 -25.18 0.53 1.86
N TYR A 368 -24.08 1.01 2.44
CA TYR A 368 -23.26 2.05 1.84
C TYR A 368 -21.79 1.67 1.72
N ALA A 369 -21.33 0.73 2.53
CA ALA A 369 -19.95 0.29 2.60
C ALA A 369 -19.81 -1.15 2.10
N LEU A 370 -18.83 -1.35 1.24
CA LEU A 370 -18.39 -2.66 0.80
C LEU A 370 -17.19 -3.08 1.63
N GLN A 371 -17.24 -4.32 2.12
CA GLN A 371 -16.13 -4.94 2.82
C GLN A 371 -15.38 -5.87 1.88
N ASP A 372 -14.07 -5.68 1.75
CA ASP A 372 -13.23 -6.62 1.00
C ASP A 372 -12.92 -7.84 1.88
N THR A 373 -13.65 -8.92 1.64
CA THR A 373 -13.49 -10.22 2.30
C THR A 373 -12.48 -11.13 1.59
N THR A 374 -11.91 -10.69 0.47
CA THR A 374 -11.04 -11.52 -0.37
C THR A 374 -9.63 -11.65 0.23
N VAL A 375 -9.16 -10.66 0.98
CA VAL A 375 -7.83 -10.63 1.62
C VAL A 375 -7.92 -10.25 3.10
N ASN A 376 -7.41 -11.13 3.97
CA ASN A 376 -7.28 -10.91 5.41
C ASN A 376 -5.84 -11.16 5.90
N ILE A 377 -5.59 -10.78 7.16
CA ILE A 377 -4.28 -10.91 7.81
C ILE A 377 -3.69 -12.33 7.77
N LEU A 378 -4.53 -13.37 7.92
CA LEU A 378 -4.11 -14.78 7.87
C LEU A 378 -3.60 -15.15 6.48
N SER A 379 -4.42 -14.86 5.47
CA SER A 379 -4.14 -15.16 4.07
C SER A 379 -2.91 -14.42 3.56
N SER A 380 -2.68 -13.19 4.03
CA SER A 380 -1.49 -12.42 3.66
C SER A 380 -0.22 -13.00 4.29
N PHE A 381 -0.18 -13.15 5.61
CA PHE A 381 1.05 -13.54 6.33
C PHE A 381 1.46 -15.00 6.15
N LEU A 382 0.50 -15.91 5.94
CA LEU A 382 0.77 -17.34 5.82
C LEU A 382 0.94 -17.80 4.38
N LEU A 383 0.34 -17.09 3.40
CA LEU A 383 0.27 -17.52 2.01
C LEU A 383 0.81 -16.46 1.05
N SER A 384 0.08 -15.38 0.79
CA SER A 384 0.37 -14.46 -0.32
C SER A 384 1.75 -13.78 -0.22
N SER A 385 2.23 -13.52 1.00
CA SER A 385 3.56 -12.91 1.23
C SER A 385 4.75 -13.82 0.89
N ASP A 386 4.54 -15.14 0.77
CA ASP A 386 5.58 -16.12 0.45
C ASP A 386 5.53 -16.61 -1.00
N LEU A 387 4.52 -16.17 -1.77
CA LEU A 387 4.30 -16.54 -3.16
C LEU A 387 4.62 -15.38 -4.11
N GLN A 388 4.96 -15.71 -5.36
CA GLN A 388 5.17 -14.72 -6.41
C GLN A 388 3.89 -14.51 -7.23
N GLY A 389 3.65 -13.26 -7.63
CA GLY A 389 2.48 -12.88 -8.42
C GLY A 389 1.21 -12.66 -7.58
N TYR A 390 0.13 -12.28 -8.24
CA TYR A 390 -1.15 -12.00 -7.60
C TYR A 390 -1.90 -13.31 -7.29
N VAL A 391 -2.23 -13.54 -6.02
CA VAL A 391 -3.08 -14.66 -5.60
C VAL A 391 -4.52 -14.18 -5.54
N GLU A 392 -5.38 -14.77 -6.34
CA GLU A 392 -6.79 -14.42 -6.39
C GLU A 392 -7.56 -14.95 -5.17
N ALA A 393 -8.28 -14.06 -4.47
CA ALA A 393 -9.13 -14.37 -3.32
C ALA A 393 -8.45 -15.29 -2.28
N PRO A 394 -7.27 -14.92 -1.74
CA PRO A 394 -6.47 -15.80 -0.90
C PRO A 394 -7.17 -16.21 0.41
N SER A 395 -8.13 -15.43 0.89
CA SER A 395 -8.92 -15.77 2.08
C SER A 395 -9.80 -17.02 1.90
N PHE A 396 -10.17 -17.35 0.65
CA PHE A 396 -10.97 -18.54 0.34
C PHE A 396 -10.31 -19.84 0.84
N TYR A 397 -8.99 -19.96 0.71
CA TYR A 397 -8.22 -21.11 1.18
C TYR A 397 -8.22 -21.30 2.71
N PHE A 398 -8.70 -20.30 3.45
CA PHE A 398 -8.73 -20.27 4.91
C PHE A 398 -10.15 -20.31 5.50
N SER A 399 -11.18 -20.35 4.64
CA SER A 399 -12.60 -20.33 5.01
C SER A 399 -13.10 -21.63 5.65
N GLY A 400 -12.41 -22.75 5.40
CA GLY A 400 -12.70 -24.06 6.00
C GLY A 400 -11.47 -24.96 6.04
N ASP A 401 -11.48 -25.93 6.96
CA ASP A 401 -10.47 -26.99 7.07
C ASP A 401 -11.02 -28.28 6.46
N ASP A 402 -11.25 -28.26 5.14
CA ASP A 402 -11.79 -29.41 4.40
C ASP A 402 -10.77 -29.96 3.39
N SER A 403 -11.05 -31.18 2.91
CA SER A 403 -10.18 -31.85 1.93
C SER A 403 -10.06 -31.07 0.62
N ARG A 404 -11.06 -30.25 0.26
CA ARG A 404 -11.09 -29.46 -0.96
C ARG A 404 -10.19 -28.23 -0.84
N THR A 405 -10.24 -27.47 0.26
CA THR A 405 -9.35 -26.32 0.49
C THR A 405 -7.90 -26.76 0.55
N SER A 406 -7.60 -27.90 1.21
CA SER A 406 -6.25 -28.47 1.22
C SER A 406 -5.77 -28.89 -0.18
N TYR A 407 -6.65 -29.50 -1.00
CA TYR A 407 -6.34 -29.84 -2.38
C TYR A 407 -6.09 -28.61 -3.25
N LEU A 408 -6.90 -27.56 -3.11
CA LEU A 408 -6.75 -26.31 -3.86
C LEU A 408 -5.51 -25.51 -3.41
N LEU A 409 -5.15 -25.56 -2.13
CA LEU A 409 -3.87 -25.02 -1.64
C LEU A 409 -2.69 -25.73 -2.27
N ASP A 410 -2.71 -27.07 -2.37
CA ASP A 410 -1.62 -27.80 -3.02
C ASP A 410 -1.51 -27.45 -4.50
N LEU A 411 -2.65 -27.27 -5.19
CA LEU A 411 -2.68 -26.79 -6.57
C LEU A 411 -2.09 -25.39 -6.74
N LEU A 412 -2.33 -24.49 -5.78
CA LEU A 412 -1.71 -23.17 -5.74
C LEU A 412 -0.19 -23.27 -5.52
N MET A 413 0.28 -24.18 -4.66
CA MET A 413 1.72 -24.42 -4.44
C MET A 413 2.40 -24.97 -5.70
N LEU A 414 1.74 -25.87 -6.44
CA LEU A 414 2.25 -26.43 -7.68
C LEU A 414 2.37 -25.40 -8.82
N THR A 415 1.64 -24.28 -8.74
CA THR A 415 1.61 -23.24 -9.77
C THR A 415 2.34 -21.97 -9.32
N GLN A 416 1.73 -21.15 -8.46
CA GLN A 416 2.32 -19.87 -8.02
C GLN A 416 3.38 -20.03 -6.92
N GLY A 417 3.40 -21.17 -6.24
CA GLY A 417 4.49 -21.57 -5.34
C GLY A 417 5.63 -22.31 -6.05
N TRP A 418 5.57 -22.46 -7.38
CA TRP A 418 6.56 -23.21 -8.13
C TRP A 418 7.91 -22.51 -8.16
N VAL A 419 8.99 -23.28 -7.96
CA VAL A 419 10.35 -22.77 -7.93
C VAL A 419 11.21 -23.54 -8.91
N LYS A 420 11.97 -22.80 -9.72
CA LYS A 420 13.08 -23.32 -10.51
C LYS A 420 14.38 -22.72 -9.99
N TYR A 421 15.27 -23.57 -9.50
CA TYR A 421 16.59 -23.13 -9.07
C TYR A 421 17.44 -22.73 -10.29
N SER A 422 18.05 -21.55 -10.19
CA SER A 422 19.04 -21.03 -11.13
C SER A 422 20.34 -20.78 -10.35
N LEU A 423 21.49 -21.08 -10.95
CA LEU A 423 22.81 -21.17 -10.27
C LEU A 423 23.43 -19.82 -9.85
N VAL A 424 22.67 -18.72 -9.79
CA VAL A 424 23.22 -17.39 -9.47
C VAL A 424 22.75 -16.94 -8.09
N PRO A 425 23.64 -16.90 -7.08
CA PRO A 425 23.32 -16.28 -5.81
C PRO A 425 23.39 -14.76 -5.95
N ASP A 426 22.27 -14.08 -5.77
CA ASP A 426 22.26 -12.63 -5.60
C ASP A 426 22.43 -12.30 -4.11
N ARG A 427 23.60 -11.77 -3.73
CA ARG A 427 23.88 -11.31 -2.36
C ARG A 427 23.97 -9.80 -2.35
N GLY A 428 22.82 -9.15 -2.27
CA GLY A 428 22.72 -7.74 -1.89
C GLY A 428 22.45 -7.59 -0.40
N SER A 429 23.21 -6.74 0.29
CA SER A 429 22.85 -6.27 1.63
C SER A 429 22.05 -4.97 1.47
N PHE A 430 20.84 -4.94 2.04
CA PHE A 430 19.93 -3.79 1.93
C PHE A 430 19.65 -3.21 3.32
N PRO A 431 19.94 -1.92 3.57
CA PRO A 431 19.80 -1.34 4.89
C PRO A 431 18.33 -1.10 5.27
N VAL A 432 17.98 -1.37 6.52
CA VAL A 432 16.67 -1.03 7.08
C VAL A 432 16.58 0.46 7.40
N GLU A 433 15.45 1.07 7.07
CA GLU A 433 15.16 2.44 7.47
C GLU A 433 14.77 2.55 8.95
N ARG A 434 15.76 2.91 9.78
CA ARG A 434 15.56 3.19 11.21
C ARG A 434 15.22 4.65 11.51
N SER A 435 15.57 5.56 10.61
CA SER A 435 15.36 7.01 10.75
C SER A 435 15.20 7.67 9.38
N GLN A 436 14.57 8.84 9.34
CA GLN A 436 14.57 9.66 8.13
C GLN A 436 15.96 10.25 7.93
N CYS A 437 16.32 10.53 6.68
CA CYS A 437 17.60 11.14 6.35
C CYS A 437 17.46 12.19 5.25
N VAL A 438 18.36 13.17 5.26
CA VAL A 438 18.55 14.14 4.18
C VAL A 438 19.98 13.99 3.68
N SER A 439 20.16 13.68 2.40
CA SER A 439 21.46 13.48 1.78
C SER A 439 21.63 14.29 0.51
N GLY A 440 22.86 14.38 0.04
CA GLY A 440 23.17 15.03 -1.22
C GLY A 440 24.67 15.15 -1.44
N LYS A 441 25.06 16.02 -2.36
CA LYS A 441 26.44 16.33 -2.72
C LYS A 441 26.75 17.81 -2.66
N VAL A 442 27.99 18.12 -2.31
CA VAL A 442 28.58 19.46 -2.39
C VAL A 442 29.60 19.47 -3.54
N VAL A 443 29.35 20.33 -4.52
CA VAL A 443 30.21 20.47 -5.71
C VAL A 443 30.71 21.90 -5.84
N SER A 444 31.69 22.14 -6.71
CA SER A 444 32.20 23.48 -6.97
C SER A 444 31.19 24.32 -7.75
N GLU A 445 31.09 25.61 -7.44
CA GLU A 445 30.30 26.58 -8.21
C GLU A 445 30.66 26.62 -9.71
N TYR A 446 31.93 26.36 -10.02
CA TYR A 446 32.45 26.40 -11.39
C TYR A 446 32.31 25.08 -12.15
N SER A 447 31.99 23.97 -11.47
CA SER A 447 31.84 22.66 -12.11
C SER A 447 31.11 21.66 -11.21
N GLU A 448 29.97 21.16 -11.68
CA GLU A 448 29.20 20.08 -11.03
C GLU A 448 29.98 18.75 -10.95
N LYS A 449 31.05 18.58 -11.75
CA LYS A 449 31.90 17.38 -11.70
C LYS A 449 32.96 17.43 -10.60
N LYS A 450 33.27 18.62 -10.08
CA LYS A 450 34.30 18.80 -9.06
C LYS A 450 33.66 18.76 -7.67
N CYS A 451 33.71 17.60 -7.04
CA CYS A 451 33.24 17.41 -5.67
C CYS A 451 34.14 18.14 -4.65
N ILE A 452 33.53 18.66 -3.58
CA ILE A 452 34.23 19.36 -2.50
C ILE A 452 34.17 18.48 -1.24
N ALA A 453 35.33 17.99 -0.80
CA ALA A 453 35.49 17.29 0.46
C ALA A 453 35.60 18.27 1.64
N ASP A 454 35.30 17.80 2.86
CA ASP A 454 35.33 18.59 4.10
C ASP A 454 34.47 19.87 4.05
N ALA A 455 33.48 19.95 3.16
CA ALA A 455 32.53 21.05 3.14
C ALA A 455 31.59 20.91 4.34
N VAL A 456 31.48 21.97 5.13
CA VAL A 456 30.58 22.03 6.27
C VAL A 456 29.16 22.28 5.76
N VAL A 457 28.29 21.29 5.94
CA VAL A 457 26.85 21.38 5.63
C VAL A 457 26.10 21.53 6.94
N THR A 458 25.27 22.56 7.05
CA THR A 458 24.38 22.79 8.18
C THR A 458 22.94 22.60 7.71
N LEU A 459 22.18 21.77 8.42
CA LEU A 459 20.76 21.56 8.24
C LEU A 459 20.01 22.13 9.44
N PHE A 460 19.01 22.97 9.19
CA PHE A 460 18.19 23.54 10.24
C PHE A 460 16.71 23.62 9.87
N SER A 461 15.86 23.44 10.87
CA SER A 461 14.40 23.58 10.81
C SER A 461 13.97 24.42 12.01
N PHE A 462 13.45 25.62 11.75
CA PHE A 462 13.00 26.54 12.80
C PHE A 462 11.74 26.03 13.49
N ASP A 463 10.81 25.47 12.72
CA ASP A 463 9.53 24.93 13.20
C ASP A 463 9.71 23.77 14.18
N LYS A 464 10.78 22.96 14.03
CA LYS A 464 11.06 21.82 14.91
C LYS A 464 12.28 21.99 15.80
N LYS A 465 12.92 23.18 15.79
CA LYS A 465 14.17 23.47 16.54
C LYS A 465 15.27 22.44 16.29
N ILE A 466 15.35 21.91 15.08
CA ILE A 466 16.39 20.95 14.67
C ILE A 466 17.53 21.77 14.08
N MET A 467 18.75 21.58 14.59
CA MET A 467 19.97 22.09 13.96
C MET A 467 21.03 21.00 14.01
N ARG A 468 21.55 20.60 12.85
CA ARG A 468 22.58 19.59 12.69
C ARG A 468 23.66 20.10 11.75
N GLN A 469 24.89 19.68 11.98
CA GLN A 469 26.03 20.02 11.14
C GLN A 469 26.85 18.76 10.85
N MET A 470 27.36 18.67 9.63
CA MET A 470 28.18 17.56 9.14
C MET A 470 29.22 18.08 8.14
N THR A 471 30.28 17.33 7.92
CA THR A 471 31.24 17.55 6.83
C THR A 471 31.02 16.57 5.69
N SER A 472 31.16 17.03 4.44
CA SER A 472 31.12 16.14 3.27
C SER A 472 32.33 15.20 3.21
N ASP A 473 32.13 14.00 2.67
CA ASP A 473 33.19 13.01 2.48
C ASP A 473 34.12 13.33 1.29
N ALA A 474 35.09 12.45 1.01
CA ALA A 474 36.05 12.60 -0.08
C ALA A 474 35.38 12.69 -1.48
N SER A 475 34.16 12.16 -1.63
CA SER A 475 33.35 12.23 -2.84
C SER A 475 32.38 13.41 -2.87
N GLY A 476 32.45 14.29 -1.85
CA GLY A 476 31.58 15.43 -1.67
C GLY A 476 30.17 15.07 -1.17
N CYS A 477 29.90 13.83 -0.78
CA CYS A 477 28.59 13.43 -0.29
C CYS A 477 28.40 13.83 1.17
N PHE A 478 27.19 14.22 1.54
CA PHE A 478 26.76 14.44 2.93
C PHE A 478 25.48 13.67 3.21
N ARG A 479 25.27 13.30 4.48
CA ARG A 479 24.07 12.58 4.92
C ARG A 479 23.73 12.87 6.37
N PHE A 480 22.66 13.62 6.61
CA PHE A 480 22.06 13.73 7.93
C PHE A 480 21.18 12.52 8.18
N ASP A 481 21.59 11.65 9.09
CA ASP A 481 20.82 10.51 9.57
C ASP A 481 20.17 10.81 10.94
N SER A 482 19.44 9.83 11.48
CA SER A 482 18.79 9.94 12.80
C SER A 482 17.80 11.11 12.92
N LEU A 483 17.19 11.51 11.80
CA LEU A 483 16.14 12.52 11.79
C LEU A 483 14.76 11.87 12.00
N SER A 484 13.86 12.63 12.61
CA SER A 484 12.45 12.27 12.81
C SER A 484 11.63 13.55 12.78
N PHE A 485 10.91 13.79 11.68
CA PHE A 485 10.11 15.00 11.49
C PHE A 485 8.74 14.69 10.85
N PRO A 486 7.69 15.39 11.30
CA PRO A 486 6.35 15.22 10.76
C PRO A 486 6.22 15.83 9.36
N ARG A 487 5.12 15.50 8.68
CA ARG A 487 4.77 16.07 7.37
C ARG A 487 4.68 17.60 7.47
N GLY A 488 5.18 18.27 6.44
CA GLY A 488 5.17 19.73 6.33
C GLY A 488 6.39 20.43 6.95
N THR A 489 7.34 19.68 7.51
CA THR A 489 8.59 20.27 8.01
C THR A 489 9.46 20.79 6.87
N HIS A 490 9.94 22.02 7.03
CA HIS A 490 10.85 22.68 6.09
C HIS A 490 12.26 22.61 6.65
N PHE A 491 13.21 22.15 5.83
CA PHE A 491 14.62 22.21 6.15
C PHE A 491 15.31 23.22 5.27
N ILE A 492 16.20 23.96 5.89
CA ILE A 492 17.11 24.86 5.24
C ILE A 492 18.50 24.24 5.35
N LEU A 493 19.14 24.03 4.21
CA LEU A 493 20.50 23.52 4.11
C LEU A 493 21.43 24.60 3.59
N GLN A 494 22.58 24.72 4.23
CA GLN A 494 23.65 25.62 3.79
C GLN A 494 24.99 24.87 3.79
N ALA A 495 25.72 24.95 2.69
CA ALA A 495 27.08 24.45 2.56
C ALA A 495 28.11 25.58 2.55
N ARG A 496 29.27 25.32 3.17
CA ARG A 496 30.46 26.20 3.15
C ARG A 496 31.73 25.34 3.07
N LYS A 497 32.79 25.87 2.49
CA LYS A 497 34.13 25.24 2.56
C LYS A 497 34.61 25.21 4.03
N LYS A 498 35.54 24.33 4.36
CA LYS A 498 36.19 24.24 5.69
C LYS A 498 36.72 25.58 6.23
N LYS A 499 37.18 26.46 5.33
CA LYS A 499 37.67 27.82 5.65
C LYS A 499 36.59 28.92 5.54
N GLY A 500 35.31 28.58 5.48
CA GLY A 500 34.18 29.52 5.47
C GLY A 500 33.75 30.06 4.10
N GLY A 501 34.46 29.75 3.02
CA GLY A 501 34.11 30.21 1.66
C GLY A 501 32.79 29.63 1.13
N THR A 502 32.06 30.41 0.34
CA THR A 502 30.69 30.11 -0.14
C THR A 502 30.61 29.59 -1.58
N ASP A 503 31.73 29.54 -2.32
CA ASP A 503 31.79 29.10 -3.74
C ASP A 503 31.63 27.56 -3.87
N VAL A 504 30.49 27.06 -3.44
CA VAL A 504 30.06 25.66 -3.45
C VAL A 504 28.59 25.59 -3.83
N VAL A 505 28.18 24.46 -4.38
CA VAL A 505 26.80 24.22 -4.82
C VAL A 505 26.28 23.03 -4.06
N LEU A 506 25.08 23.18 -3.51
CA LEU A 506 24.41 22.13 -2.78
C LEU A 506 23.41 21.42 -3.70
N LEU A 507 23.68 20.15 -3.98
CA LEU A 507 22.78 19.24 -4.67
C LEU A 507 22.15 18.32 -3.62
N VAL A 508 20.85 18.42 -3.41
CA VAL A 508 20.14 17.57 -2.43
C VAL A 508 19.47 16.42 -3.18
N ASP A 509 19.61 15.20 -2.67
CA ASP A 509 18.95 14.03 -3.23
C ASP A 509 17.43 14.16 -3.06
N ARG A 510 16.68 13.83 -4.11
CA ARG A 510 15.21 13.73 -4.02
C ARG A 510 14.82 12.42 -3.35
N ASP A 511 13.71 12.43 -2.62
CA ASP A 511 13.15 11.21 -2.04
C ASP A 511 12.94 10.16 -3.14
N SER A 512 13.59 9.00 -2.99
CA SER A 512 13.55 7.92 -3.97
C SER A 512 12.13 7.37 -4.07
N VAL A 513 11.44 7.64 -5.17
CA VAL A 513 10.16 7.02 -5.50
C VAL A 513 10.44 5.66 -6.12
N PRO A 514 10.05 4.54 -5.48
CA PRO A 514 10.18 3.24 -6.13
C PRO A 514 9.36 3.24 -7.42
N SER A 515 9.96 2.75 -8.49
CA SER A 515 9.30 2.57 -9.78
C SER A 515 8.02 1.76 -9.61
N VAL A 516 6.97 2.18 -10.33
CA VAL A 516 5.70 1.44 -10.33
C VAL A 516 5.82 0.33 -11.37
N HIS A 517 6.23 -0.85 -10.91
CA HIS A 517 6.23 -2.05 -11.74
C HIS A 517 4.94 -2.85 -11.46
N SER A 518 4.19 -3.11 -12.53
CA SER A 518 2.92 -3.86 -12.59
C SER A 518 1.69 -3.20 -11.96
N SER A 519 0.66 -3.04 -12.78
CA SER A 519 -0.73 -2.89 -12.34
C SER A 519 -1.18 -4.25 -11.79
N LEU A 520 -1.68 -4.30 -10.55
CA LEU A 520 -2.50 -5.43 -10.13
C LEU A 520 -3.56 -5.73 -11.22
N PRO A 521 -3.95 -6.99 -11.43
CA PRO A 521 -5.10 -7.29 -12.26
C PRO A 521 -6.30 -6.46 -11.78
N VAL A 522 -6.98 -5.75 -12.69
CA VAL A 522 -8.12 -4.90 -12.34
C VAL A 522 -9.22 -5.83 -11.83
N TYR A 523 -9.45 -5.87 -10.52
CA TYR A 523 -10.41 -6.77 -9.92
C TYR A 523 -11.81 -6.20 -10.15
N ALA A 524 -12.44 -6.59 -11.25
CA ALA A 524 -13.79 -6.16 -11.59
C ALA A 524 -14.87 -7.05 -10.94
N ASP A 525 -14.55 -8.30 -10.55
CA ASP A 525 -15.58 -9.32 -10.39
C ASP A 525 -16.26 -9.37 -9.01
N TRP A 526 -15.58 -9.07 -7.89
CA TRP A 526 -16.29 -9.03 -6.59
C TRP A 526 -17.24 -7.82 -6.52
N PHE A 527 -16.93 -6.74 -7.23
CA PHE A 527 -17.78 -5.54 -7.30
C PHE A 527 -19.00 -5.71 -8.20
N ARG A 528 -18.94 -6.60 -9.21
CA ARG A 528 -20.07 -6.86 -10.13
C ARG A 528 -21.18 -7.66 -9.45
N ALA A 529 -20.82 -8.70 -8.69
CA ALA A 529 -21.80 -9.59 -8.07
C ALA A 529 -22.70 -8.88 -7.04
N GLU A 530 -22.17 -7.90 -6.30
CA GLU A 530 -22.92 -7.19 -5.25
C GLU A 530 -23.68 -5.95 -5.78
N MET A 531 -23.23 -5.32 -6.87
CA MET A 531 -23.92 -4.14 -7.45
C MET A 531 -25.01 -4.50 -8.47
N ASP A 532 -25.03 -5.72 -8.98
CA ASP A 532 -26.11 -6.23 -9.84
C ASP A 532 -27.33 -6.75 -9.04
N GLU A 533 -27.25 -6.82 -7.70
CA GLU A 533 -28.44 -6.96 -6.86
C GLU A 533 -29.19 -5.63 -6.85
N PRO A 534 -30.46 -5.58 -7.31
CA PRO A 534 -31.23 -4.34 -7.30
C PRO A 534 -31.39 -3.90 -5.84
N VAL A 535 -30.77 -2.77 -5.50
CA VAL A 535 -31.06 -2.04 -4.26
C VAL A 535 -32.57 -1.88 -4.18
N VAL A 536 -33.16 -2.58 -3.22
CA VAL A 536 -34.59 -2.66 -2.95
C VAL A 536 -35.20 -1.27 -3.12
N SER A 537 -36.06 -1.13 -4.14
CA SER A 537 -36.90 0.05 -4.31
C SER A 537 -37.71 0.24 -3.04
N GLU A 538 -37.61 1.42 -2.42
CA GLU A 538 -38.44 1.80 -1.26
C GLU A 538 -39.92 1.52 -1.58
N GLN A 539 -40.46 0.46 -0.97
CA GLN A 539 -41.88 0.18 -0.98
C GLN A 539 -42.55 1.16 -0.01
N SER A 540 -43.17 2.19 -0.57
CA SER A 540 -44.23 2.94 0.12
C SER A 540 -45.46 2.03 0.19
N GLY A 541 -45.92 1.76 1.42
CA GLY A 541 -47.06 0.88 1.69
C GLY A 541 -48.43 1.57 1.64
N ASN A 542 -49.43 0.71 1.39
CA ASN A 542 -50.87 0.79 1.63
C ASN A 542 -51.77 1.50 0.61
N ASP A 543 -52.48 0.69 -0.19
CA ASP A 543 -53.94 0.52 -0.01
C ASP A 543 -54.44 -0.82 -0.63
N PRO A 544 -55.55 -1.42 -0.14
CA PRO A 544 -55.97 -2.76 -0.50
C PRO A 544 -56.85 -2.81 -1.77
N SER A 545 -56.71 -3.94 -2.48
CA SER A 545 -57.50 -4.55 -3.58
C SER A 545 -58.99 -4.13 -3.76
N PRO A 546 -59.67 -4.35 -4.92
CA PRO A 546 -59.43 -5.49 -5.84
C PRO A 546 -59.74 -5.34 -7.36
N THR A 547 -59.39 -6.40 -8.09
CA THR A 547 -59.99 -6.91 -9.34
C THR A 547 -59.69 -6.22 -10.69
N SER A 548 -58.92 -6.96 -11.49
CA SER A 548 -59.09 -7.29 -12.92
C SER A 548 -59.50 -6.23 -13.94
N ALA A 549 -58.75 -6.31 -15.04
CA ALA A 549 -59.16 -6.16 -16.44
C ALA A 549 -58.84 -4.82 -17.10
N ASN A 550 -58.26 -4.98 -18.30
CA ASN A 550 -58.25 -4.06 -19.42
C ASN A 550 -57.26 -2.90 -19.30
N VAL A 551 -56.62 -2.41 -20.35
CA VAL A 551 -56.53 -2.76 -21.77
C VAL A 551 -55.40 -1.84 -22.26
N PHE A 552 -54.68 -2.26 -23.30
CA PHE A 552 -53.93 -1.35 -24.16
C PHE A 552 -54.81 -0.16 -24.58
N GLN A 553 -54.67 0.99 -23.93
CA GLN A 553 -55.16 2.26 -24.43
C GLN A 553 -54.07 3.30 -24.24
N ARG A 554 -53.27 3.46 -25.30
CA ARG A 554 -52.56 4.71 -25.55
C ARG A 554 -53.61 5.79 -25.78
N SER A 555 -53.64 6.79 -24.92
CA SER A 555 -54.06 8.15 -25.29
C SER A 555 -52.86 9.06 -25.05
N SER A 556 -52.32 9.51 -26.17
CA SER A 556 -51.28 10.51 -26.33
C SER A 556 -51.67 11.85 -25.73
N THR A 557 -50.93 12.30 -24.71
CA THR A 557 -50.64 13.71 -24.48
C THR A 557 -49.42 13.83 -23.57
N ASP A 558 -48.51 14.72 -23.96
CA ASP A 558 -47.36 15.28 -23.25
C ASP A 558 -45.97 14.62 -23.38
N PRO A 559 -44.92 15.48 -23.47
CA PRO A 559 -43.88 15.36 -24.49
C PRO A 559 -42.54 14.81 -23.99
N PHE A 560 -41.74 14.34 -24.95
CA PHE A 560 -40.34 13.99 -24.79
C PHE A 560 -39.44 15.18 -24.42
N SER A 561 -38.35 14.85 -23.71
CA SER A 561 -37.11 15.60 -23.39
C SER A 561 -37.20 16.56 -22.19
N MET A 562 -36.18 16.69 -21.32
CA MET A 562 -34.79 16.96 -21.68
C MET A 562 -33.81 16.73 -20.50
N GLU A 563 -32.65 16.17 -20.83
CA GLU A 563 -31.42 16.31 -20.05
C GLU A 563 -31.10 17.81 -19.87
N GLN A 564 -30.80 18.25 -18.64
CA GLN A 564 -30.42 19.63 -18.38
C GLN A 564 -28.93 19.85 -18.72
N TYR A 565 -28.68 20.36 -19.92
CA TYR A 565 -27.52 21.19 -20.20
C TYR A 565 -27.80 22.62 -19.69
N LEU A 566 -26.84 23.24 -19.03
CA LEU A 566 -26.89 24.65 -18.67
C LEU A 566 -26.54 25.50 -19.90
N ASP A 567 -27.52 26.26 -20.40
CA ASP A 567 -27.30 27.36 -21.33
C ASP A 567 -26.78 28.60 -20.58
N GLU A 568 -25.98 29.39 -21.30
CA GLU A 568 -25.29 30.61 -20.90
C GLU A 568 -26.12 31.56 -20.01
N VAL A 569 -25.64 31.82 -18.79
CA VAL A 569 -26.23 32.82 -17.88
C VAL A 569 -25.57 34.18 -18.14
N VAL A 570 -26.23 35.03 -18.93
CA VAL A 570 -25.96 36.47 -18.96
C VAL A 570 -26.44 37.08 -17.64
N VAL A 571 -25.48 37.47 -16.80
CA VAL A 571 -25.73 38.14 -15.52
C VAL A 571 -26.17 39.58 -15.77
N SER A 572 -27.46 39.85 -15.68
CA SER A 572 -27.98 41.22 -15.52
C SER A 572 -28.02 41.58 -14.03
N THR A 573 -27.36 42.68 -13.69
CA THR A 573 -27.12 43.12 -12.32
C THR A 573 -28.37 43.76 -11.69
N LYS A 574 -28.67 43.38 -10.44
CA LYS A 574 -29.24 44.30 -9.45
C LYS A 574 -28.49 44.12 -8.14
N LYS A 575 -27.59 45.07 -7.88
CA LYS A 575 -26.75 45.17 -6.69
C LYS A 575 -27.63 45.33 -5.46
N ILE A 576 -27.71 44.29 -4.63
CA ILE A 576 -28.19 44.39 -3.25
C ILE A 576 -26.94 44.38 -2.37
N GLU A 577 -26.58 45.55 -1.84
CA GLU A 577 -25.49 45.69 -0.87
C GLU A 577 -25.87 45.01 0.45
N LYS A 578 -25.44 43.76 0.63
CA LYS A 578 -25.30 43.18 1.98
C LYS A 578 -23.95 43.58 2.54
N LYS A 579 -23.95 44.57 3.44
CA LYS A 579 -22.85 44.88 4.36
C LYS A 579 -22.35 43.60 5.02
N LYS A 580 -21.20 43.08 4.60
CA LYS A 580 -20.50 42.01 5.33
C LYS A 580 -19.82 42.63 6.55
N ARG A 581 -20.42 42.41 7.71
CA ARG A 581 -19.77 42.54 9.01
C ARG A 581 -18.70 41.43 9.08
N TYR A 582 -17.43 41.81 9.05
CA TYR A 582 -16.37 40.95 9.56
C TYR A 582 -16.49 40.96 11.09
N ALA A 583 -17.19 39.95 11.61
CA ALA A 583 -17.06 39.59 13.01
C ALA A 583 -15.67 38.98 13.18
N ILE A 584 -14.89 39.59 14.06
CA ILE A 584 -13.59 39.13 14.52
C ILE A 584 -13.82 37.82 15.25
N GLU A 585 -13.54 36.68 14.62
CA GLU A 585 -13.19 35.45 15.32
C GLU A 585 -11.66 35.33 15.34
N SER A 586 -11.09 36.15 16.23
CA SER A 586 -9.79 35.89 16.83
C SER A 586 -10.01 34.81 17.89
N LEU A 587 -9.79 33.55 17.54
CA LEU A 587 -9.66 32.43 18.50
C LEU A 587 -9.12 31.17 17.81
N MET A 588 -7.89 31.25 17.30
CA MET A 588 -7.02 30.07 17.17
C MET A 588 -5.59 30.47 17.52
N ALA A 589 -5.15 29.98 18.68
CA ALA A 589 -3.78 30.06 19.14
C ALA A 589 -2.93 29.06 18.34
N HIS A 590 -2.45 29.50 17.18
CA HIS A 590 -1.23 29.00 16.57
C HIS A 590 -0.19 30.12 16.64
N SER A 591 1.05 29.77 16.97
CA SER A 591 2.17 30.72 17.04
C SER A 591 2.53 31.21 15.63
N ASP A 592 1.74 32.14 15.10
CA ASP A 592 1.82 32.67 13.74
C ASP A 592 2.66 33.96 13.68
N TRP A 593 3.98 33.84 13.45
CA TRP A 593 4.81 35.01 13.13
C TRP A 593 5.36 35.01 11.69
N ASN A 594 5.48 33.85 11.05
CA ASN A 594 5.60 33.72 9.58
C ASN A 594 4.27 33.23 9.02
N LYS A 595 3.82 33.80 7.90
CA LYS A 595 2.57 33.39 7.25
C LYS A 595 2.86 32.94 5.83
N THR A 596 2.46 31.71 5.54
CA THR A 596 2.52 31.11 4.20
C THR A 596 1.14 31.19 3.59
N TYR A 597 1.07 31.64 2.34
CA TYR A 597 -0.13 31.69 1.54
C TYR A 597 0.05 30.74 0.35
N HIS A 598 -0.77 29.70 0.29
CA HIS A 598 -0.82 28.84 -0.89
C HIS A 598 -1.67 29.50 -1.96
N VAL A 599 -1.17 29.56 -3.20
CA VAL A 599 -1.86 30.27 -4.29
C VAL A 599 -3.25 29.67 -4.56
N ASP A 600 -3.39 28.35 -4.39
CA ASP A 600 -4.64 27.63 -4.59
C ASP A 600 -5.72 28.03 -3.55
N GLU A 601 -5.32 28.54 -2.38
CA GLU A 601 -6.21 29.01 -1.31
C GLU A 601 -6.60 30.49 -1.46
N MET A 602 -5.93 31.25 -2.33
CA MET A 602 -6.14 32.70 -2.54
C MET A 602 -7.15 33.01 -3.67
N THR A 603 -7.92 32.00 -4.08
CA THR A 603 -8.69 31.96 -5.33
C THR A 603 -10.04 32.67 -5.24
N LEU A 604 -10.06 33.96 -5.58
CA LEU A 604 -11.29 34.66 -6.00
C LEU A 604 -11.22 35.24 -7.43
N SER A 605 -10.05 35.17 -8.09
CA SER A 605 -9.85 35.50 -9.52
C SER A 605 -8.45 35.06 -9.97
N PRO A 606 -8.24 34.61 -11.22
CA PRO A 606 -6.89 34.32 -11.73
C PRO A 606 -6.08 35.63 -11.78
N TYR A 607 -4.96 35.69 -11.04
CA TYR A 607 -4.05 36.83 -11.10
C TYR A 607 -3.35 36.86 -12.45
N SER A 608 -3.37 38.01 -13.13
CA SER A 608 -2.75 38.22 -14.45
C SER A 608 -1.23 38.21 -14.42
N SER A 609 -0.62 38.51 -13.27
CA SER A 609 0.83 38.55 -13.09
C SER A 609 1.23 38.24 -11.64
N THR A 610 2.49 37.85 -11.44
CA THR A 610 3.03 37.65 -10.08
C THR A 610 3.06 38.96 -9.27
N LYS A 611 3.11 40.12 -9.95
CA LYS A 611 2.91 41.43 -9.32
C LYS A 611 1.51 41.54 -8.71
N ASP A 612 0.47 41.19 -9.47
CA ASP A 612 -0.91 41.27 -9.00
C ASP A 612 -1.17 40.29 -7.85
N LEU A 613 -0.60 39.08 -7.93
CA LEU A 613 -0.65 38.08 -6.87
C LEU A 613 -0.03 38.62 -5.58
N LEU A 614 1.17 39.22 -5.66
CA LEU A 614 1.86 39.75 -4.50
C LEU A 614 1.17 40.96 -3.88
N ILE A 615 0.67 41.91 -4.68
CA ILE A 615 -0.04 43.10 -4.16
C ILE A 615 -1.31 42.69 -3.38
N ASN A 616 -1.98 41.62 -3.82
CA ASN A 616 -3.16 41.09 -3.17
C ASN A 616 -2.83 40.11 -2.02
N THR A 617 -1.55 39.82 -1.77
CA THR A 617 -1.12 38.97 -0.66
C THR A 617 -1.16 39.75 0.65
N PRO A 618 -1.95 39.34 1.66
CA PRO A 618 -2.10 40.13 2.86
C PRO A 618 -0.77 40.29 3.61
N GLY A 619 -0.33 41.54 3.79
CA GLY A 619 0.96 41.85 4.44
C GLY A 619 2.08 42.26 3.49
N VAL A 620 1.87 42.18 2.18
CA VAL A 620 2.76 42.70 1.15
C VAL A 620 2.24 44.07 0.68
N GLY A 621 3.15 45.01 0.48
CA GLY A 621 2.88 46.30 -0.15
C GLY A 621 3.82 46.51 -1.34
N TRP A 622 3.45 47.43 -2.23
CA TRP A 622 4.23 47.82 -3.39
C TRP A 622 4.42 49.35 -3.39
N ALA A 623 5.62 49.80 -3.70
CA ALA A 623 5.96 51.21 -3.80
C ALA A 623 6.91 51.44 -4.97
N VAL A 624 7.00 52.71 -5.39
CA VAL A 624 7.91 53.16 -6.45
C VAL A 624 8.85 54.19 -5.84
N ASP A 625 10.15 53.98 -6.01
CA ASP A 625 11.17 54.95 -5.63
C ASP A 625 11.85 55.52 -6.88
N SER A 626 12.03 56.84 -6.88
CA SER A 626 12.60 57.61 -7.99
C SER A 626 14.05 57.21 -8.35
N ASN A 627 14.79 56.57 -7.43
CA ASN A 627 16.17 56.13 -7.67
C ASN A 627 16.32 54.62 -7.90
N SER A 628 15.45 53.78 -7.32
CA SER A 628 15.60 52.31 -7.32
C SER A 628 14.51 51.53 -8.07
N GLY A 629 13.48 52.22 -8.58
CA GLY A 629 12.40 51.62 -9.35
C GLY A 629 11.28 51.03 -8.48
N ASP A 630 10.49 50.12 -9.06
CA ASP A 630 9.43 49.40 -8.37
C ASP A 630 10.01 48.38 -7.37
N PHE A 631 9.43 48.29 -6.16
CA PHE A 631 9.81 47.27 -5.18
C PHE A 631 8.63 46.84 -4.29
N PHE A 632 8.76 45.67 -3.67
CA PHE A 632 7.83 45.18 -2.65
C PHE A 632 8.38 45.40 -1.24
N TYR A 633 7.49 45.60 -0.29
CA TYR A 633 7.82 45.74 1.13
C TYR A 633 6.80 44.99 1.99
N ILE A 634 7.15 44.72 3.26
CA ILE A 634 6.23 44.08 4.21
C ILE A 634 5.59 45.14 5.11
N THR A 635 4.27 45.26 5.07
CA THR A 635 3.51 46.40 5.64
C THR A 635 3.62 46.58 7.16
N ARG A 636 4.03 45.54 7.91
CA ARG A 636 4.16 45.60 9.38
C ARG A 636 5.53 46.07 9.90
N LEU A 637 6.54 46.22 9.04
CA LEU A 637 7.90 46.61 9.44
C LEU A 637 8.15 48.12 9.30
N ARG A 638 7.09 48.94 9.27
CA ARG A 638 7.18 50.40 9.17
C ARG A 638 7.60 51.01 10.50
N ALA A 639 8.89 50.90 10.84
CA ALA A 639 9.47 51.56 11.99
C ALA A 639 9.81 53.02 11.63
N GLY A 640 8.91 53.95 11.97
CA GLY A 640 9.21 55.38 12.11
C GLY A 640 9.38 56.21 10.83
N GLY A 641 8.52 57.21 10.66
CA GLY A 641 8.82 58.54 10.07
C GLY A 641 9.28 58.69 8.61
N SER A 642 9.80 57.67 7.91
CA SER A 642 10.23 57.81 6.51
C SER A 642 9.02 57.75 5.55
N SER A 643 8.99 58.66 4.57
CA SER A 643 7.95 58.68 3.53
C SER A 643 8.00 57.44 2.63
N THR A 644 9.18 56.85 2.45
CA THR A 644 9.42 55.68 1.59
C THR A 644 9.71 54.43 2.45
N PRO A 645 8.95 53.31 2.28
CA PRO A 645 9.19 52.07 3.01
C PRO A 645 10.46 51.37 2.51
N PRO A 646 11.22 50.65 3.37
CA PRO A 646 12.39 49.91 2.93
C PRO A 646 11.99 48.66 2.12
N PRO A 647 12.76 48.28 1.08
CA PRO A 647 12.45 47.10 0.26
C PRO A 647 12.66 45.80 1.04
N ALA A 648 11.76 44.85 0.85
CA ALA A 648 11.93 43.48 1.32
C ALA A 648 12.85 42.70 0.38
N LEU A 649 13.59 41.75 0.92
CA LEU A 649 14.38 40.82 0.13
C LEU A 649 13.44 39.87 -0.64
N LEU A 650 13.65 39.71 -1.95
CA LEU A 650 12.86 38.84 -2.80
C LEU A 650 13.60 37.54 -3.08
N MET A 651 12.95 36.40 -2.85
CA MET A 651 13.54 35.09 -3.08
C MET A 651 12.58 34.15 -3.79
N VAL A 652 13.07 33.40 -4.78
CA VAL A 652 12.30 32.39 -5.51
C VAL A 652 13.04 31.05 -5.39
N ASP A 653 12.39 30.03 -4.82
CA ASP A 653 12.97 28.70 -4.56
C ASP A 653 14.34 28.76 -3.82
N GLY A 654 14.50 29.78 -2.97
CA GLY A 654 15.73 30.03 -2.19
C GLY A 654 16.82 30.84 -2.91
N LEU A 655 16.56 31.39 -4.10
CA LEU A 655 17.49 32.27 -4.82
C LEU A 655 17.06 33.75 -4.67
N GLU A 656 17.99 34.64 -4.29
CA GLU A 656 17.76 36.09 -4.34
C GLU A 656 17.48 36.51 -5.78
N THR A 657 16.38 37.22 -6.00
CA THR A 657 15.94 37.65 -7.32
C THR A 657 15.63 39.15 -7.32
N SER A 658 15.73 39.78 -8.48
CA SER A 658 15.33 41.18 -8.65
C SER A 658 13.82 41.31 -8.87
N TYR A 659 13.28 42.52 -8.66
CA TYR A 659 11.87 42.80 -8.93
C TYR A 659 11.45 42.45 -10.38
N SER A 660 12.27 42.80 -11.37
CA SER A 660 11.99 42.54 -12.79
C SER A 660 11.93 41.05 -13.11
N GLU A 661 12.83 40.25 -12.55
CA GLU A 661 12.84 38.79 -12.71
C GLU A 661 11.60 38.15 -12.06
N LEU A 662 11.24 38.61 -10.86
CA LEU A 662 10.12 38.06 -10.10
C LEU A 662 8.78 38.32 -10.80
N VAL A 663 8.57 39.53 -11.33
CA VAL A 663 7.34 39.89 -12.05
C VAL A 663 7.23 39.12 -13.37
N GLY A 664 8.36 38.69 -13.96
CA GLY A 664 8.39 37.84 -15.16
C GLY A 664 7.98 36.37 -14.93
N ILE A 665 7.81 35.94 -13.67
CA ILE A 665 7.38 34.58 -13.35
C ILE A 665 5.88 34.43 -13.65
N PRO A 666 5.46 33.41 -14.41
CA PRO A 666 4.04 33.15 -14.62
C PRO A 666 3.38 32.64 -13.32
N VAL A 667 2.20 33.18 -12.97
CA VAL A 667 1.46 32.80 -11.75
C VAL A 667 1.16 31.30 -11.69
N SER A 668 0.97 30.65 -12.85
CA SER A 668 0.66 29.22 -12.96
C SER A 668 1.73 28.31 -12.36
N ILE A 669 2.98 28.77 -12.25
CA ILE A 669 4.07 27.99 -11.66
C ILE A 669 4.32 28.31 -10.20
N VAL A 670 3.64 29.30 -9.61
CA VAL A 670 3.80 29.66 -8.20
C VAL A 670 2.94 28.74 -7.32
N GLU A 671 3.56 28.06 -6.35
CA GLU A 671 2.90 27.19 -5.37
C GLU A 671 2.46 27.96 -4.12
N SER A 672 3.38 28.76 -3.55
CA SER A 672 3.13 29.49 -2.31
C SER A 672 4.01 30.73 -2.14
N ILE A 673 3.53 31.67 -1.33
CA ILE A 673 4.23 32.89 -0.92
C ILE A 673 4.36 32.89 0.61
N GLU A 674 5.59 32.99 1.13
CA GLU A 674 5.86 33.09 2.57
C GLU A 674 6.47 34.45 2.92
N LEU A 675 5.99 35.04 4.02
CA LEU A 675 6.48 36.32 4.54
C LEU A 675 7.30 36.09 5.81
N VAL A 676 8.61 36.36 5.73
CA VAL A 676 9.53 36.28 6.88
C VAL A 676 9.63 37.63 7.56
N LYS A 677 9.30 37.64 8.86
CA LYS A 677 9.29 38.88 9.68
C LYS A 677 10.12 38.74 10.96
N ASP A 678 10.59 37.54 11.27
CA ASP A 678 11.31 37.25 12.50
C ASP A 678 12.78 37.69 12.44
N ALA A 679 13.22 38.43 13.47
CA ALA A 679 14.56 39.01 13.53
C ALA A 679 15.67 37.95 13.55
N ALA A 680 15.43 36.78 14.16
CA ALA A 680 16.41 35.70 14.17
C ALA A 680 16.51 35.03 12.79
N GLN A 681 15.40 34.80 12.10
CA GLN A 681 15.42 34.26 10.73
C GLN A 681 16.07 35.21 9.72
N MET A 682 15.77 36.51 9.82
CA MET A 682 16.38 37.55 8.96
C MET A 682 17.91 37.61 9.13
N ALA A 683 18.42 37.41 10.37
CA ALA A 683 19.86 37.37 10.63
C ALA A 683 20.58 36.19 9.94
N TYR A 684 19.90 35.06 9.72
CA TYR A 684 20.46 33.89 9.03
C TYR A 684 20.40 34.00 7.49
N ILE A 685 19.40 34.70 6.94
CA ILE A 685 19.29 34.96 5.49
C ILE A 685 20.38 35.97 5.06
N GLY A 686 20.75 36.91 5.94
CA GLY A 686 21.84 37.86 5.74
C GLY A 686 21.39 39.30 5.97
N SER A 687 22.34 40.24 6.01
CA SER A 687 22.07 41.66 6.31
C SER A 687 21.03 42.33 5.38
N LYS A 688 20.88 41.81 4.16
CA LYS A 688 19.87 42.26 3.18
C LYS A 688 18.41 41.93 3.56
N ALA A 689 18.19 40.93 4.41
CA ALA A 689 16.85 40.57 4.87
C ALA A 689 16.40 41.38 6.09
N SER A 690 17.18 42.37 6.55
CA SER A 690 16.88 43.21 7.73
C SER A 690 15.52 43.91 7.69
N ASN A 691 14.96 44.10 6.49
CA ASN A 691 13.65 44.73 6.25
C ASN A 691 12.54 43.70 5.91
N GLY A 692 12.77 42.43 6.20
CA GLY A 692 11.86 41.32 5.87
C GLY A 692 12.22 40.65 4.53
N ALA A 693 11.74 39.42 4.35
CA ALA A 693 11.90 38.67 3.11
C ALA A 693 10.56 38.10 2.61
N ILE A 694 10.36 38.14 1.29
CA ILE A 694 9.24 37.53 0.58
C ILE A 694 9.79 36.33 -0.19
N LEU A 695 9.39 35.13 0.22
CA LEU A 695 9.80 33.86 -0.36
C LEU A 695 8.69 33.33 -1.27
N ILE A 696 9.03 32.94 -2.49
CA ILE A 696 8.12 32.33 -3.45
C ILE A 696 8.61 30.90 -3.74
N SER A 697 7.72 29.92 -3.64
CA SER A 697 8.00 28.52 -4.02
C SER A 697 7.27 28.16 -5.31
N THR A 698 7.90 27.38 -6.21
CA THR A 698 7.30 26.99 -7.51
C THR A 698 6.84 25.52 -7.57
N LYS A 699 5.70 25.27 -8.25
CA LYS A 699 5.03 23.95 -8.36
C LYS A 699 5.88 22.86 -9.03
N SER A 700 6.88 23.23 -9.82
CA SER A 700 7.71 22.28 -10.59
C SER A 700 9.15 22.15 -10.09
N GLY A 701 9.55 22.91 -9.05
CA GLY A 701 10.91 22.86 -8.53
C GLY A 701 11.97 23.14 -9.62
N LEU A 702 11.78 24.25 -10.34
CA LEU A 702 12.63 24.89 -11.36
C LEU A 702 12.40 24.53 -12.84
N GLY A 703 11.87 25.52 -13.58
CA GLY A 703 12.04 25.67 -15.02
C GLY A 703 11.81 27.15 -15.38
N THR A 704 12.77 27.78 -16.06
CA THR A 704 12.72 29.17 -16.62
C THR A 704 13.09 30.40 -15.77
N VAL A 705 13.83 30.28 -14.66
CA VAL A 705 14.64 31.41 -14.15
C VAL A 705 16.08 30.93 -13.93
N GLY A 706 17.05 31.70 -14.42
CA GLY A 706 18.43 31.27 -14.66
C GLY A 706 19.07 30.48 -13.51
N LYS A 707 19.74 29.38 -13.85
CA LYS A 707 20.56 28.57 -12.93
C LYS A 707 21.66 29.44 -12.31
N LYS A 708 21.39 30.08 -11.17
CA LYS A 708 22.44 30.39 -10.19
C LYS A 708 22.52 29.22 -9.23
N ALA A 709 23.61 28.47 -9.36
CA ALA A 709 23.94 27.38 -8.46
C ALA A 709 24.25 27.98 -7.08
N SER A 710 23.53 27.55 -6.05
CA SER A 710 23.58 28.16 -4.72
C SER A 710 24.15 27.20 -3.69
N ASN A 711 24.89 27.75 -2.72
CA ASN A 711 25.35 27.03 -1.53
C ASN A 711 24.23 26.85 -0.50
N PHE A 712 23.01 27.26 -0.83
CA PHE A 712 21.83 27.26 0.03
C PHE A 712 20.65 26.58 -0.68
N ARG A 713 19.89 25.75 0.06
CA ARG A 713 18.63 25.16 -0.41
C ARG A 713 17.60 25.06 0.69
N ILE A 714 16.36 25.37 0.35
CA ILE A 714 15.20 25.02 1.15
C ILE A 714 14.60 23.76 0.55
N ILE A 715 14.33 22.76 1.39
CA ILE A 715 13.70 21.51 1.00
C ILE A 715 12.52 21.20 1.91
N ARG A 716 11.58 20.42 1.37
CA ARG A 716 10.43 19.91 2.10
C ARG A 716 10.33 18.39 1.90
N PRO A 717 11.17 17.60 2.61
CA PRO A 717 11.16 16.15 2.48
C PRO A 717 9.85 15.54 2.99
N ILE A 718 9.56 14.33 2.55
CA ILE A 718 8.38 13.59 3.04
C ILE A 718 8.53 13.35 4.54
N GLY A 719 7.57 13.86 5.31
CA GLY A 719 7.50 13.70 6.76
C GLY A 719 6.36 12.77 7.19
N TYR A 720 6.42 12.24 8.42
CA TYR A 720 5.40 11.31 8.89
C TYR A 720 4.11 12.03 9.29
N GLN A 721 2.98 11.37 9.09
CA GLN A 721 1.69 11.85 9.55
C GLN A 721 1.66 11.88 11.08
N VAL A 722 1.23 13.01 11.66
CA VAL A 722 0.99 13.11 13.10
C VAL A 722 -0.36 12.47 13.40
N LYS A 723 -0.41 11.59 14.40
CA LYS A 723 -1.64 10.91 14.83
C LYS A 723 -2.68 11.96 15.19
N ARG A 724 -3.84 11.89 14.55
CA ARG A 724 -5.02 12.68 14.88
C ARG A 724 -6.01 11.74 15.58
N GLU A 725 -6.43 12.07 16.80
CA GLU A 725 -7.52 11.35 17.44
C GLU A 725 -8.76 11.45 16.55
N SER A 726 -9.29 10.31 16.14
CA SER A 726 -10.44 10.27 15.25
C SER A 726 -11.70 10.57 16.07
N TYR A 727 -12.39 11.64 15.71
CA TYR A 727 -13.67 11.97 16.30
C TYR A 727 -14.69 10.87 15.97
N SER A 728 -15.11 10.11 16.99
CA SER A 728 -16.26 9.21 16.93
C SER A 728 -17.46 9.97 17.50
N PRO A 729 -18.32 10.59 16.66
CA PRO A 729 -19.47 11.33 17.16
C PRO A 729 -20.36 10.45 18.05
N SER A 730 -20.56 10.89 19.29
CA SER A 730 -21.74 10.52 20.07
C SER A 730 -22.91 11.22 19.39
N TYR A 731 -23.83 10.47 18.78
CA TYR A 731 -25.08 11.03 18.28
C TYR A 731 -26.11 11.06 19.43
N PRO A 732 -26.37 12.20 20.08
CA PRO A 732 -27.66 12.41 20.71
C PRO A 732 -28.69 12.45 19.58
N VAL A 733 -29.59 11.49 19.56
CA VAL A 733 -30.67 11.42 18.59
C VAL A 733 -31.59 12.64 18.83
N VAL A 734 -31.41 13.71 18.07
CA VAL A 734 -32.40 14.78 17.95
C VAL A 734 -33.27 14.46 16.75
N TYR A 735 -34.41 13.81 17.00
CA TYR A 735 -35.48 13.69 16.02
C TYR A 735 -35.96 15.11 15.65
N GLY A 736 -35.68 15.54 14.41
CA GLY A 736 -36.24 16.80 13.89
C GLY A 736 -35.51 17.45 12.71
N ALA A 737 -34.26 17.07 12.39
CA ALA A 737 -33.47 17.76 11.34
C ALA A 737 -32.89 16.86 10.24
N ILE A 738 -33.32 15.60 10.13
CA ILE A 738 -32.94 14.72 9.01
C ILE A 738 -34.03 14.83 7.95
N ASN A 739 -34.11 15.96 7.28
CA ASN A 739 -34.89 16.10 6.05
C ASN A 739 -34.23 17.02 5.01
N ASN A 740 -32.96 17.39 5.19
CA ASN A 740 -32.20 18.12 4.17
C ASN A 740 -30.77 17.55 4.10
N GLY A 741 -30.52 16.72 3.08
CA GLY A 741 -29.20 16.46 2.47
C GLY A 741 -28.03 15.96 3.34
N GLY A 742 -27.66 14.70 3.17
CA GLY A 742 -26.27 14.39 2.79
C GLY A 742 -25.23 13.98 3.84
N ASN A 743 -25.55 13.22 4.89
CA ASN A 743 -24.49 12.55 5.66
C ASN A 743 -24.91 11.19 6.25
N SER A 744 -24.91 10.16 5.40
CA SER A 744 -24.95 8.75 5.82
C SER A 744 -23.51 8.28 6.04
N PHE A 745 -23.11 8.05 7.30
CA PHE A 745 -21.75 7.61 7.63
C PHE A 745 -21.55 6.15 7.23
N ARG A 746 -20.64 5.89 6.28
CA ARG A 746 -20.34 4.54 5.76
C ARG A 746 -19.53 3.68 6.74
N THR A 747 -18.57 4.30 7.42
CA THR A 747 -17.82 3.69 8.55
C THR A 747 -18.43 4.23 9.84
N ILE A 748 -19.05 3.36 10.63
CA ILE A 748 -19.69 3.69 11.91
C ILE A 748 -18.65 3.78 13.02
N TYR A 749 -17.70 2.85 13.02
CA TYR A 749 -16.64 2.78 14.01
C TYR A 749 -15.33 2.33 13.37
N TRP A 750 -14.24 3.01 13.73
CA TRP A 750 -12.89 2.61 13.35
C TRP A 750 -11.95 2.82 14.53
N SER A 751 -11.30 1.76 14.98
CA SER A 751 -10.21 1.81 15.96
C SER A 751 -9.02 1.04 15.41
N PRO A 752 -7.87 1.71 15.16
CA PRO A 752 -6.69 1.04 14.66
C PRO A 752 -5.81 0.42 15.77
N ASP A 753 -6.02 0.73 17.04
CA ASP A 753 -5.05 0.43 18.11
C ASP A 753 -5.71 -0.06 19.41
N LEU A 754 -6.78 -0.86 19.29
CA LEU A 754 -7.42 -1.49 20.44
C LEU A 754 -6.46 -2.48 21.11
N LEU A 755 -6.07 -2.20 22.35
CA LEU A 755 -5.20 -3.04 23.16
C LEU A 755 -6.02 -3.94 24.08
N LEU A 756 -5.80 -5.25 23.99
CA LEU A 756 -6.32 -6.24 24.93
C LEU A 756 -5.20 -6.70 25.85
N ASP A 757 -5.39 -6.52 27.16
CA ASP A 757 -4.46 -6.98 28.20
C ASP A 757 -5.08 -8.16 28.98
N LYS A 758 -5.32 -9.28 28.27
CA LYS A 758 -5.93 -10.53 28.76
C LYS A 758 -7.36 -10.44 29.30
N ALA A 759 -7.84 -9.25 29.64
CA ALA A 759 -9.24 -8.96 29.90
C ALA A 759 -9.99 -8.69 28.59
N ALA A 760 -11.30 -8.96 28.59
CA ALA A 760 -12.15 -8.56 27.48
C ALA A 760 -12.25 -7.02 27.40
N SER A 761 -12.18 -6.47 26.20
CA SER A 761 -12.49 -5.05 25.96
C SER A 761 -13.94 -4.88 25.57
N HIS A 762 -14.55 -3.80 26.06
CA HIS A 762 -15.89 -3.38 25.70
C HIS A 762 -15.82 -2.22 24.71
N LEU A 763 -16.63 -2.32 23.67
CA LEU A 763 -16.74 -1.33 22.60
C LEU A 763 -18.20 -0.94 22.45
N GLU A 764 -18.46 0.35 22.34
CA GLU A 764 -19.80 0.87 22.09
C GLU A 764 -19.83 1.70 20.80
N PHE A 765 -20.82 1.45 19.95
CA PHE A 765 -21.06 2.25 18.76
C PHE A 765 -22.55 2.36 18.45
N GLY A 766 -22.94 3.46 17.79
CA GLY A 766 -24.34 3.76 17.50
C GLY A 766 -24.99 2.73 16.59
N ASN A 767 -26.26 2.42 16.83
CA ASN A 767 -27.08 1.61 15.93
C ASN A 767 -27.83 2.52 14.94
N PRO A 768 -27.49 2.53 13.64
CA PRO A 768 -28.37 3.12 12.65
C PRO A 768 -29.61 2.22 12.58
N LYS A 769 -30.75 2.69 13.10
CA LYS A 769 -31.99 1.92 13.37
C LYS A 769 -32.53 1.04 12.21
N GLN A 770 -31.96 1.16 11.02
CA GLN A 770 -32.20 0.31 9.86
C GLN A 770 -30.82 -0.02 9.24
N GLY A 771 -30.50 -1.29 9.05
CA GLY A 771 -29.28 -1.70 8.35
C GLY A 771 -28.58 -2.90 8.99
N ARG A 772 -27.94 -3.70 8.15
CA ARG A 772 -27.05 -4.79 8.55
C ARG A 772 -25.65 -4.20 8.67
N LEU A 773 -24.98 -4.45 9.79
CA LEU A 773 -23.62 -3.94 10.03
C LEU A 773 -22.61 -5.07 9.90
N THR A 774 -21.46 -4.79 9.29
CA THR A 774 -20.33 -5.72 9.27
C THR A 774 -19.23 -5.23 10.19
N LEU A 775 -18.87 -6.07 11.16
CA LEU A 775 -17.77 -5.87 12.08
C LEU A 775 -16.59 -6.75 11.65
N VAL A 776 -15.43 -6.11 11.41
CA VAL A 776 -14.18 -6.78 11.05
C VAL A 776 -13.13 -6.46 12.11
N VAL A 777 -12.62 -7.50 12.76
CA VAL A 777 -11.53 -7.44 13.73
C VAL A 777 -10.33 -8.17 13.17
N GLN A 778 -9.19 -7.49 13.11
CA GLN A 778 -7.92 -8.10 12.74
C GLN A 778 -6.85 -7.74 13.75
N GLY A 779 -5.83 -8.59 13.93
CA GLY A 779 -4.84 -8.31 14.95
C GLY A 779 -3.73 -9.34 15.06
N ILE A 780 -2.78 -9.03 15.95
CA ILE A 780 -1.64 -9.89 16.25
C ILE A 780 -1.39 -9.87 17.76
N THR A 781 -1.11 -11.04 18.33
CA THR A 781 -0.68 -11.20 19.73
C THR A 781 0.84 -11.03 19.88
N PRO A 782 1.37 -10.75 21.09
CA PRO A 782 2.82 -10.64 21.31
C PRO A 782 3.62 -11.89 20.94
N ASP A 783 3.03 -13.09 21.01
CA ASP A 783 3.63 -14.36 20.60
C ASP A 783 3.49 -14.64 19.08
N GLY A 784 2.91 -13.71 18.32
CA GLY A 784 2.81 -13.76 16.86
C GLY A 784 1.63 -14.57 16.32
N LYS A 785 0.62 -14.90 17.15
CA LYS A 785 -0.64 -15.48 16.69
C LYS A 785 -1.46 -14.42 15.98
N LEU A 786 -2.16 -14.84 14.94
CA LEU A 786 -2.94 -13.98 14.06
C LEU A 786 -4.41 -14.04 14.46
N ILE A 787 -5.08 -12.88 14.41
CA ILE A 787 -6.47 -12.70 14.81
C ILE A 787 -7.25 -12.21 13.61
N ASN A 788 -8.34 -12.88 13.26
CA ASN A 788 -9.25 -12.46 12.20
C ASN A 788 -10.68 -12.89 12.55
N LEU A 789 -11.59 -11.93 12.69
CA LEU A 789 -13.00 -12.15 12.92
C LEU A 789 -13.82 -11.24 12.00
N THR A 790 -14.80 -11.83 11.33
CA THR A 790 -15.84 -11.08 10.61
C THR A 790 -17.19 -11.52 11.15
N ARG A 791 -18.00 -10.55 11.58
CA ARG A 791 -19.34 -10.79 12.12
C ARG A 791 -20.31 -9.78 11.56
N THR A 792 -21.48 -10.25 11.23
CA THR A 792 -22.59 -9.44 10.77
C THR A 792 -23.54 -9.23 11.93
N LEU A 793 -23.90 -7.98 12.21
CA LEU A 793 -24.83 -7.57 13.25
C LEU A 793 -26.11 -7.10 12.56
N GLY A 794 -27.26 -7.58 13.03
CA GLY A 794 -28.56 -7.15 12.56
C GLY A 794 -29.54 -7.13 13.72
N ASN A 795 -30.64 -6.41 13.56
CA ASN A 795 -31.80 -6.59 14.41
C ASN A 795 -32.47 -7.90 13.94
N GLU A 796 -32.41 -8.96 14.74
CA GLU A 796 -33.28 -10.13 14.55
C GLU A 796 -34.74 -9.78 14.85
#